data_AF-A0A136LYS6-F1
#
_entry.id   AF-A0A136LYS6-F1
#
_cell.length_a   1.000
_cell.length_b   1.000
_cell.length_c   1.000
_cell.angle_alpha   90.00
_cell.angle_beta   90.00
_cell.angle_gamma   90.00
#
_symmetry.space_group_name_H-M   'P 1'
#
loop_
_entity.id
_entity.type
_entity.pdbx_description
1 polymer ?
#
loop_
_entity_poly.entity_id
_entity_poly.type
_entity_poly.pdbx_seq_one_letter_code
_entity_poly.pdbx_strand_id
1 'polypeptide(L)'
;MRTDIQKKYFIGTPRPGKWASVYTYSPQNDEFIKKRGDIFAAISMTGPDSFNVSTAGNLLLDHLHETYFENPEDKPLLALEKAVISTQNYLQKLLEHDDAAETGIDIDLIALVIHKRIAYFVSMGQGHAHMLRDGIMVDIAPSLKDPTGRGHVRVGSTMLKQGDVIMLSSPALVKEMTRDELLDIAVEFNDTAFKQRSFDNGPLVSAIMIGFGVDRQEARAERILQETTPTVQETVAKMRETKADKPVVAPADDVMQDEENDQEYTDDEAYDDEQSMYEQATFDDTEAQALVDRLREGAVAVKTKLTNFVNQQRRKRSGRPTPAAQSAPAAEAKTTATDTEINYDQPTYKVMLDRVAAVLKQVGMFLKENIWEGILGMKKDGIYLKGRGPGRNWRIVAFVVIVVGAILFFSIRSINENNARIALEEEAQLRLDNAIELIEEVDKVAEIIAGASNNTERRDSMLAKLDEAEVELAAVGDVEKFQDEVSTRSARISELRDLLNKVISVDDPKQLVDVGGLFPGASPSDITLSGGTLYISDREYGKVYQIPASGGSLTELATGLTSPRSITADNNGDIVVLDEDGDRRLGTISAEDGSIVRHAGTSEFRLGNIRDIEFVDIFGGRVYGVDQSIKSVVMLQRSGDAYGIPSKRFELEELSTGTDLSINDLKIYVLADIMQGLYRALNNENDTPQLLGLDQGENLHQATAMFVDEVYVYIADPVNKRILVFVKDVETMPLKAQYQYKGPDDGTFANIKEIIADRSSGKLFVLDGTAVFELPLAGLENF
;
A
#
# COMPACT_ATOMS: atom_id res chain seq x y z
N MET A 1 31.04 -9.90 26.25
CA MET A 1 31.75 -10.32 25.02
C MET A 1 32.35 -9.07 24.39
N ARG A 2 33.62 -9.10 24.00
CA ARG A 2 34.30 -7.99 23.33
C ARG A 2 33.64 -7.81 21.97
N THR A 3 33.07 -6.64 21.70
CA THR A 3 32.39 -6.35 20.43
C THR A 3 33.43 -6.30 19.32
N ASP A 4 33.21 -7.00 18.20
CA ASP A 4 34.16 -7.06 17.09
C ASP A 4 34.13 -5.76 16.28
N ILE A 5 34.98 -4.80 16.67
CA ILE A 5 35.12 -3.51 16.00
C ILE A 5 36.32 -3.56 15.07
N GLN A 6 36.07 -3.40 13.78
CA GLN A 6 37.11 -3.26 12.75
C GLN A 6 37.32 -1.78 12.45
N LYS A 7 38.56 -1.37 12.16
CA LYS A 7 38.88 0.03 11.83
C LYS A 7 39.88 0.16 10.71
N LYS A 8 39.68 1.18 9.88
CA LYS A 8 40.59 1.62 8.82
C LYS A 8 40.64 3.14 8.83
N TYR A 9 41.78 3.72 8.48
CA TYR A 9 41.91 5.16 8.48
C TYR A 9 42.84 5.66 7.39
N PHE A 10 42.67 6.94 7.06
CA PHE A 10 43.49 7.68 6.14
C PHE A 10 43.81 9.05 6.74
N ILE A 11 45.07 9.46 6.62
CA ILE A 11 45.56 10.75 7.08
C ILE A 11 46.39 11.36 5.97
N GLY A 12 46.11 12.61 5.66
CA GLY A 12 46.88 13.42 4.74
C GLY A 12 48.31 13.71 5.20
N THR A 13 49.16 14.12 4.26
CA THR A 13 50.53 14.55 4.61
C THR A 13 50.49 16.00 5.09
N PRO A 14 50.95 16.29 6.33
CA PRO A 14 50.86 17.63 6.90
C PRO A 14 51.78 18.64 6.19
N ARG A 15 51.42 19.92 6.26
CA ARG A 15 52.20 21.07 5.75
C ARG A 15 52.22 22.19 6.80
N PRO A 16 53.15 23.16 6.70
CA PRO A 16 53.08 24.37 7.52
C PRO A 16 51.67 24.99 7.47
N GLY A 17 51.14 25.36 8.64
CA GLY A 17 49.80 25.90 8.80
C GLY A 17 48.62 24.95 8.57
N LYS A 18 48.81 23.71 8.09
CA LYS A 18 47.71 22.75 7.80
C LYS A 18 48.02 21.33 8.26
N TRP A 19 47.16 20.79 9.11
CA TRP A 19 47.35 19.47 9.68
C TRP A 19 46.01 18.75 9.90
N ALA A 20 45.99 17.44 9.71
CA ALA A 20 44.88 16.58 10.07
C ALA A 20 45.38 15.25 10.61
N SER A 21 44.57 14.59 11.42
CA SER A 21 44.89 13.29 12.02
C SER A 21 43.64 12.54 12.43
N VAL A 22 43.81 11.26 12.76
CA VAL A 22 42.79 10.46 13.41
C VAL A 22 43.31 9.94 14.75
N TYR A 23 42.38 9.71 15.66
CA TYR A 23 42.66 9.21 16.98
C TYR A 23 41.80 7.97 17.25
N THR A 24 42.40 6.96 17.91
CA THR A 24 41.68 5.75 18.27
C THR A 24 42.29 5.12 19.51
N TYR A 25 41.44 4.74 20.46
CA TYR A 25 41.86 4.04 21.66
C TYR A 25 40.79 3.07 22.14
N SER A 26 41.19 1.83 22.39
CA SER A 26 40.37 0.79 23.00
C SER A 26 41.00 0.42 24.35
N PRO A 27 40.33 0.69 25.49
CA PRO A 27 40.85 0.40 26.81
C PRO A 27 41.20 -1.09 26.97
N GLN A 28 42.24 -1.41 27.73
CA GLN A 28 42.61 -2.79 28.06
C GLN A 28 42.09 -3.23 29.43
N ASN A 29 41.70 -2.28 30.29
CA ASN A 29 41.16 -2.55 31.62
C ASN A 29 39.64 -2.76 31.53
N ASP A 30 39.16 -3.89 32.04
CA ASP A 30 37.74 -4.28 32.06
C ASP A 30 36.81 -3.22 32.68
N GLU A 31 37.27 -2.45 33.66
CA GLU A 31 36.48 -1.38 34.26
C GLU A 31 36.23 -0.23 33.27
N PHE A 32 37.28 0.21 32.58
CA PHE A 32 37.17 1.25 31.56
C PHE A 32 36.41 0.76 30.32
N ILE A 33 36.56 -0.52 29.94
CA ILE A 33 35.73 -1.13 28.87
C ILE A 33 34.24 -1.08 29.24
N LYS A 34 33.90 -1.39 30.50
CA LYS A 34 32.51 -1.40 31.00
C LYS A 34 31.89 -0.01 31.22
N LYS A 35 32.70 1.02 31.44
CA LYS A 35 32.22 2.37 31.76
C LYS A 35 32.34 3.36 30.60
N ARG A 36 33.39 3.23 29.77
CA ARG A 36 33.79 4.23 28.76
C ARG A 36 33.74 3.69 27.33
N GLY A 37 34.08 2.42 27.12
CA GLY A 37 34.09 1.83 25.78
C GLY A 37 35.24 2.35 24.90
N ASP A 38 35.09 2.19 23.58
CA ASP A 38 36.12 2.54 22.60
C ASP A 38 35.91 3.96 22.07
N ILE A 39 36.99 4.74 21.95
CA ILE A 39 36.95 6.13 21.47
C ILE A 39 37.67 6.28 20.13
N PHE A 40 37.09 7.10 19.27
CA PHE A 40 37.59 7.44 17.93
C PHE A 40 37.41 8.94 17.69
N ALA A 41 38.32 9.56 16.93
CA ALA A 41 38.12 10.92 16.46
C ALA A 41 38.82 11.18 15.12
N ALA A 42 38.31 12.15 14.38
CA ALA A 42 38.97 12.75 13.23
C ALA A 42 39.10 14.25 13.48
N ILE A 43 40.30 14.81 13.24
CA ILE A 43 40.62 16.21 13.50
C ILE A 43 41.34 16.84 12.31
N SER A 44 40.98 18.06 11.94
CA SER A 44 41.71 18.91 11.01
C SER A 44 41.87 20.32 11.57
N MET A 45 43.02 20.93 11.32
CA MET A 45 43.40 22.25 11.83
C MET A 45 44.09 23.09 10.75
N THR A 46 43.70 24.37 10.68
CA THR A 46 44.34 25.39 9.84
C THR A 46 44.75 26.59 10.69
N GLY A 47 45.98 27.05 10.52
CA GLY A 47 46.54 28.20 11.25
C GLY A 47 47.69 28.86 10.47
N PRO A 48 48.32 29.91 11.02
CA PRO A 48 49.44 30.59 10.36
C PRO A 48 50.69 29.72 10.31
N ASP A 49 51.54 29.94 9.31
CA ASP A 49 52.80 29.18 9.13
C ASP A 49 53.79 29.35 10.31
N SER A 50 53.66 30.43 11.08
CA SER A 50 54.43 30.67 12.31
C SER A 50 54.03 29.75 13.47
N PHE A 51 52.82 29.19 13.45
CA PHE A 51 52.29 28.34 14.51
C PHE A 51 52.37 26.86 14.15
N ASN A 52 52.92 26.05 15.06
CA ASN A 52 53.05 24.62 14.83
C ASN A 52 51.73 23.87 15.12
N VAL A 53 50.80 23.93 14.16
CA VAL A 53 49.48 23.27 14.24
C VAL A 53 49.58 21.76 14.48
N SER A 54 50.65 21.09 14.04
CA SER A 54 50.83 19.66 14.26
C SER A 54 51.15 19.33 15.73
N THR A 55 51.94 20.17 16.40
CA THR A 55 52.26 19.99 17.82
C THR A 55 51.03 20.30 18.66
N ALA A 56 50.35 21.42 18.37
CA ALA A 56 49.10 21.76 19.05
C ALA A 56 48.04 20.67 18.88
N GLY A 57 47.82 20.18 17.66
CA GLY A 57 46.83 19.15 17.37
C GLY A 57 47.07 17.83 18.11
N ASN A 58 48.33 17.38 18.23
CA ASN A 58 48.64 16.20 19.04
C ASN A 58 48.37 16.44 20.53
N LEU A 59 48.75 17.60 21.07
CA LEU A 59 48.45 17.97 22.46
C LEU A 59 46.94 18.03 22.73
N LEU A 60 46.14 18.48 21.76
CA LEU A 60 44.68 18.45 21.87
C LEU A 60 44.11 17.03 21.92
N LEU A 61 44.64 16.10 21.12
CA LEU A 61 44.23 14.70 21.15
C LEU A 61 44.62 14.01 22.48
N ASP A 62 45.79 14.33 23.02
CA ASP A 62 46.23 13.84 24.33
C ASP A 62 45.31 14.38 25.44
N HIS A 63 45.01 15.70 25.42
CA HIS A 63 44.10 16.33 26.38
C HIS A 63 42.67 15.77 26.28
N LEU A 64 42.20 15.48 25.07
CA LEU A 64 40.91 14.81 24.82
C LEU A 64 40.88 13.42 25.45
N HIS A 65 41.95 12.62 25.27
CA HIS A 65 42.09 11.31 25.91
C HIS A 65 42.03 11.44 27.43
N GLU A 66 42.90 12.27 28.00
CA GLU A 66 43.05 12.41 29.45
C GLU A 66 41.72 12.83 30.09
N THR A 67 41.12 13.91 29.59
CA THR A 67 39.86 14.43 30.15
C THR A 67 38.72 13.41 30.03
N TYR A 68 38.65 12.65 28.93
CA TYR A 68 37.59 11.67 28.74
C TYR A 68 37.67 10.50 29.74
N PHE A 69 38.88 10.08 30.10
CA PHE A 69 39.11 8.97 31.03
C PHE A 69 39.32 9.39 32.49
N GLU A 70 39.48 10.68 32.78
CA GLU A 70 39.79 11.22 34.11
C GLU A 70 38.66 11.02 35.14
N ASN A 71 37.41 11.32 34.79
CA ASN A 71 36.27 11.16 35.69
C ASN A 71 35.58 9.82 35.39
N PRO A 72 35.48 8.83 36.30
CA PRO A 72 34.82 7.55 36.02
C PRO A 72 33.30 7.56 36.25
N GLU A 73 32.73 8.60 36.85
CA GLU A 73 31.32 8.64 37.27
C GLU A 73 30.37 9.16 36.18
N ASP A 74 30.84 10.02 35.28
CA ASP A 74 30.01 10.59 34.23
C ASP A 74 29.58 9.53 33.20
N LYS A 75 28.36 9.61 32.67
CA LYS A 75 27.95 8.75 31.54
C LYS A 75 28.79 9.05 30.29
N PRO A 76 29.01 8.09 29.37
CA PRO A 76 29.92 8.25 28.22
C PRO A 76 29.67 9.50 27.37
N LEU A 77 28.40 9.81 27.06
CA LEU A 77 28.06 11.00 26.26
C LEU A 77 28.48 12.29 26.97
N LEU A 78 28.12 12.43 28.25
CA LEU A 78 28.45 13.61 29.05
C LEU A 78 29.96 13.75 29.26
N ALA A 79 30.67 12.64 29.47
CA ALA A 79 32.13 12.64 29.58
C ALA A 79 32.79 13.07 28.26
N LEU A 80 32.28 12.59 27.12
CA LEU A 80 32.79 12.95 25.80
C LEU A 80 32.53 14.43 25.49
N GLU A 81 31.34 14.93 25.80
CA GLU A 81 30.99 16.35 25.67
C GLU A 81 31.94 17.23 26.48
N LYS A 82 32.11 16.94 27.77
CA LYS A 82 33.03 17.68 28.66
C LYS A 82 34.47 17.63 28.15
N ALA A 83 34.92 16.48 27.63
CA ALA A 83 36.27 16.32 27.11
C ALA A 83 36.51 17.18 25.85
N VAL A 84 35.57 17.24 24.93
CA VAL A 84 35.67 18.09 23.74
C VAL A 84 35.64 19.58 24.11
N ILE A 85 34.74 20.00 25.01
CA ILE A 85 34.70 21.39 25.52
C ILE A 85 36.02 21.74 26.22
N SER A 86 36.55 20.84 27.05
CA SER A 86 37.84 21.02 27.73
C SER A 86 38.98 21.19 26.72
N THR A 87 38.97 20.41 25.63
CA THR A 87 39.94 20.48 24.53
C THR A 87 39.90 21.84 23.82
N GLN A 88 38.70 22.38 23.57
CA GLN A 88 38.53 23.72 23.02
C GLN A 88 39.15 24.80 23.93
N ASN A 89 38.88 24.73 25.23
CA ASN A 89 39.43 25.67 26.20
C ASN A 89 40.95 25.53 26.34
N TYR A 90 41.48 24.31 26.19
CA TYR A 90 42.91 24.06 26.20
C TYR A 90 43.60 24.67 24.97
N LEU A 91 42.98 24.59 23.79
CA LEU A 91 43.47 25.30 22.59
C LEU A 91 43.53 26.82 22.81
N GLN A 92 42.49 27.42 23.41
CA GLN A 92 42.49 28.85 23.72
C GLN A 92 43.68 29.24 24.61
N LYS A 93 43.97 28.45 25.66
CA LYS A 93 45.12 28.67 26.54
C LYS A 93 46.46 28.55 25.83
N LEU A 94 46.58 27.61 24.89
CA LEU A 94 47.80 27.48 24.07
C LEU A 94 48.05 28.72 23.20
N LEU A 95 47.02 29.51 22.89
CA LEU A 95 47.12 30.71 22.06
C LEU A 95 47.35 32.00 22.85
N GLU A 96 47.08 32.06 24.16
CA GLU A 96 47.12 33.30 24.98
C GLU A 96 48.46 34.07 24.93
N HIS A 97 49.56 33.44 24.50
CA HIS A 97 50.89 34.04 24.38
C HIS A 97 51.55 33.83 23.01
N ASP A 98 50.78 33.50 21.98
CA ASP A 98 51.25 33.28 20.62
C ASP A 98 50.65 34.31 19.65
N ASP A 99 51.41 34.73 18.65
CA ASP A 99 50.95 35.66 17.62
C ASP A 99 49.74 35.10 16.83
N ALA A 100 49.56 33.77 16.82
CA ALA A 100 48.40 33.09 16.25
C ALA A 100 47.07 33.43 16.93
N ALA A 101 47.06 33.99 18.14
CA ALA A 101 45.84 34.49 18.78
C ALA A 101 45.17 35.62 17.99
N GLU A 102 45.96 36.43 17.27
CA GLU A 102 45.43 37.53 16.46
C GLU A 102 44.88 37.04 15.11
N THR A 103 45.47 35.99 14.53
CA THR A 103 45.06 35.43 13.23
C THR A 103 43.94 34.38 13.34
N GLY A 104 43.81 33.73 14.50
CA GLY A 104 42.88 32.63 14.73
C GLY A 104 43.38 31.27 14.21
N ILE A 105 42.76 30.21 14.71
CA ILE A 105 42.97 28.82 14.27
C ILE A 105 41.61 28.19 14.00
N ASP A 106 41.45 27.64 12.80
CA ASP A 106 40.28 26.86 12.44
C ASP A 106 40.51 25.40 12.86
N ILE A 107 39.54 24.83 13.57
CA ILE A 107 39.57 23.45 14.04
C ILE A 107 38.24 22.76 13.76
N ASP A 108 38.33 21.59 13.15
CA ASP A 108 37.22 20.66 12.99
C ASP A 108 37.59 19.36 13.70
N LEU A 109 36.81 18.98 14.71
CA LEU A 109 36.98 17.77 15.48
C LEU A 109 35.63 17.06 15.56
N ILE A 110 35.59 15.80 15.13
CA ILE A 110 34.45 14.93 15.38
C ILE A 110 34.91 13.68 16.11
N ALA A 111 34.28 13.40 17.24
CA ALA A 111 34.60 12.30 18.13
C ALA A 111 33.40 11.35 18.27
N LEU A 112 33.72 10.07 18.41
CA LEU A 112 32.78 8.97 18.58
C LEU A 112 33.24 8.09 19.73
N VAL A 113 32.31 7.74 20.62
CA VAL A 113 32.49 6.67 21.59
C VAL A 113 31.50 5.55 21.30
N ILE A 114 32.00 4.32 21.18
CA ILE A 114 31.18 3.11 21.13
C ILE A 114 31.24 2.44 22.48
N HIS A 115 30.13 2.47 23.22
CA HIS A 115 29.98 1.77 24.49
C HIS A 115 28.80 0.79 24.40
N LYS A 116 29.10 -0.51 24.59
CA LYS A 116 28.19 -1.64 24.36
C LYS A 116 27.69 -1.69 22.91
N ARG A 117 26.50 -1.15 22.65
CA ARG A 117 25.84 -1.06 21.34
C ARG A 117 25.39 0.37 21.04
N ILE A 118 25.89 1.37 21.76
CA ILE A 118 25.51 2.77 21.54
C ILE A 118 26.73 3.53 21.07
N ALA A 119 26.57 4.23 19.95
CA ALA A 119 27.51 5.20 19.41
C ALA A 119 27.12 6.60 19.88
N TYR A 120 28.03 7.28 20.57
CA TYR A 120 27.88 8.64 21.07
C TYR A 120 28.78 9.57 20.27
N PHE A 121 28.21 10.59 19.65
CA PHE A 121 28.91 11.54 18.80
C PHE A 121 29.02 12.89 19.48
N VAL A 122 30.19 13.53 19.34
CA VAL A 122 30.40 14.93 19.69
C VAL A 122 31.21 15.58 18.58
N SER A 123 30.69 16.68 18.03
CA SER A 123 31.33 17.45 16.97
C SER A 123 31.59 18.88 17.43
N MET A 124 32.79 19.37 17.14
CA MET A 124 33.23 20.75 17.28
C MET A 124 33.72 21.21 15.90
N GLY A 125 33.06 22.20 15.31
CA GLY A 125 33.26 22.55 13.90
C GLY A 125 32.41 21.72 12.92
N GLN A 126 32.89 21.57 11.69
CA GLN A 126 32.15 21.03 10.54
C GLN A 126 32.56 19.59 10.15
N GLY A 127 33.06 18.80 11.11
CA GLY A 127 33.34 17.38 10.87
C GLY A 127 32.08 16.62 10.46
N HIS A 128 32.25 15.59 9.62
CA HIS A 128 31.16 14.76 9.10
C HIS A 128 31.19 13.35 9.69
N ALA A 129 30.02 12.75 9.84
CA ALA A 129 29.85 11.37 10.30
C ALA A 129 28.89 10.64 9.36
N HIS A 130 29.45 9.92 8.39
CA HIS A 130 28.65 9.10 7.48
C HIS A 130 28.40 7.73 8.10
N MET A 131 27.14 7.33 8.19
CA MET A 131 26.74 6.02 8.69
C MET A 131 26.12 5.22 7.56
N LEU A 132 26.71 4.07 7.26
CA LEU A 132 26.17 3.05 6.38
C LEU A 132 25.46 2.00 7.21
N ARG A 133 24.16 1.83 6.94
CA ARG A 133 23.31 0.80 7.52
C ARG A 133 22.37 0.28 6.45
N ASP A 134 22.26 -1.05 6.35
CA ASP A 134 21.34 -1.72 5.43
C ASP A 134 21.46 -1.20 3.97
N GLY A 135 22.69 -0.91 3.53
CA GLY A 135 23.00 -0.40 2.19
C GLY A 135 22.80 1.12 1.99
N ILE A 136 22.28 1.84 2.97
CA ILE A 136 22.01 3.28 2.89
C ILE A 136 23.06 4.06 3.70
N MET A 137 23.72 5.02 3.06
CA MET A 137 24.66 5.94 3.72
C MET A 137 24.01 7.29 4.04
N VAL A 138 24.02 7.72 5.30
CA VAL A 138 23.50 9.01 5.76
C VAL A 138 24.58 9.78 6.53
N ASP A 139 24.73 11.08 6.27
CA ASP A 139 25.54 11.95 7.13
C ASP A 139 24.71 12.43 8.33
N ILE A 140 25.13 12.03 9.53
CA ILE A 140 24.40 12.34 10.77
C ILE A 140 24.92 13.59 11.46
N ALA A 141 26.05 14.16 11.02
CA ALA A 141 26.64 15.34 11.65
C ALA A 141 25.70 16.58 11.66
N PRO A 142 24.89 16.84 10.61
CA PRO A 142 23.89 17.93 10.63
C PRO A 142 22.79 17.74 11.68
N SER A 143 22.49 16.49 12.05
CA SER A 143 21.42 16.15 13.01
C SER A 143 21.86 16.23 14.48
N LEU A 144 23.16 16.44 14.74
CA LEU A 144 23.69 16.61 16.10
C LEU A 144 23.23 17.95 16.69
N LYS A 145 22.83 17.96 17.95
CA LYS A 145 22.26 19.15 18.63
C LYS A 145 23.27 19.78 19.57
N ASP A 146 23.28 21.10 19.68
CA ASP A 146 24.06 21.78 20.71
C ASP A 146 23.32 21.76 22.05
N PRO A 147 23.80 21.01 23.05
CA PRO A 147 23.14 20.93 24.35
C PRO A 147 23.30 22.21 25.18
N THR A 148 24.29 23.05 24.86
CA THR A 148 24.63 24.27 25.61
C THR A 148 23.95 25.52 25.04
N GLY A 149 23.52 25.48 23.78
CA GLY A 149 22.97 26.62 23.05
C GLY A 149 23.99 27.74 22.76
N ARG A 150 25.29 27.48 22.92
CA ARG A 150 26.38 28.45 22.74
C ARG A 150 27.11 28.33 21.40
N GLY A 151 26.73 27.37 20.56
CA GLY A 151 27.30 27.05 19.26
C GLY A 151 28.65 26.35 19.30
N HIS A 152 29.09 25.83 20.45
CA HIS A 152 30.46 25.33 20.62
C HIS A 152 30.63 23.85 20.29
N VAL A 153 29.69 23.01 20.71
CA VAL A 153 29.71 21.56 20.48
C VAL A 153 28.32 21.07 20.11
N ARG A 154 28.25 20.05 19.26
CA ARG A 154 27.01 19.34 18.91
C ARG A 154 27.14 17.89 19.32
N VAL A 155 26.11 17.33 19.93
CA VAL A 155 26.10 15.98 20.48
C VAL A 155 24.92 15.16 19.93
N GLY A 156 25.07 13.85 19.93
CA GLY A 156 24.01 12.92 19.53
C GLY A 156 24.38 11.48 19.86
N SER A 157 23.42 10.57 19.74
CA SER A 157 23.67 9.15 19.94
C SER A 157 22.78 8.30 19.08
N THR A 158 23.25 7.10 18.73
CA THR A 158 22.46 6.09 18.01
C THR A 158 22.80 4.69 18.51
N MET A 159 21.85 3.77 18.42
CA MET A 159 22.09 2.36 18.70
C MET A 159 22.67 1.68 17.46
N LEU A 160 23.73 0.89 17.62
CA LEU A 160 24.42 0.15 16.55
C LEU A 160 23.85 -1.25 16.35
N LYS A 161 23.70 -1.63 15.08
CA LYS A 161 23.35 -2.97 14.59
C LYS A 161 24.60 -3.63 13.99
N GLN A 162 24.59 -4.96 13.97
CA GLN A 162 25.67 -5.73 13.33
C GLN A 162 25.69 -5.40 11.82
N GLY A 163 26.88 -5.17 11.27
CA GLY A 163 27.06 -4.74 9.88
C GLY A 163 27.17 -3.22 9.69
N ASP A 164 26.85 -2.40 10.70
CA ASP A 164 26.97 -0.94 10.60
C ASP A 164 28.42 -0.52 10.32
N VAL A 165 28.60 0.44 9.40
CA VAL A 165 29.89 1.09 9.14
C VAL A 165 29.74 2.59 9.37
N ILE A 166 30.61 3.16 10.20
CA ILE A 166 30.64 4.60 10.49
C ILE A 166 31.94 5.17 9.98
N MET A 167 31.87 6.27 9.22
CA MET A 167 33.01 7.02 8.74
C MET A 167 33.00 8.42 9.33
N LEU A 168 34.00 8.73 10.17
CA LEU A 168 34.26 10.08 10.64
C LEU A 168 35.26 10.74 9.71
N SER A 169 34.98 11.95 9.24
CA SER A 169 35.83 12.63 8.26
C SER A 169 35.91 14.15 8.45
N SER A 170 37.07 14.71 8.08
CA SER A 170 37.28 16.15 7.94
C SER A 170 36.42 16.75 6.81
N PRO A 171 36.05 18.04 6.87
CA PRO A 171 35.31 18.72 5.80
C PRO A 171 36.03 18.68 4.44
N ALA A 172 37.37 18.66 4.44
CA ALA A 172 38.16 18.60 3.21
C ALA A 172 37.90 17.34 2.38
N LEU A 173 37.63 16.21 3.04
CA LEU A 173 37.34 14.93 2.36
C LEU A 173 36.03 15.01 1.57
N VAL A 174 34.97 15.50 2.21
CA VAL A 174 33.61 15.54 1.64
C VAL A 174 33.50 16.57 0.50
N LYS A 175 34.36 17.59 0.50
CA LYS A 175 34.46 18.54 -0.62
C LYS A 175 35.13 17.94 -1.87
N GLU A 176 35.96 16.91 -1.68
CA GLU A 176 36.77 16.32 -2.76
C GLU A 176 36.31 14.92 -3.17
N MET A 177 35.33 14.33 -2.49
CA MET A 177 34.74 13.01 -2.82
C MET A 177 33.22 13.08 -2.88
N THR A 178 32.62 12.34 -3.82
CA THR A 178 31.17 12.27 -3.93
C THR A 178 30.58 11.30 -2.91
N ARG A 179 29.27 11.43 -2.63
CA ARG A 179 28.56 10.52 -1.73
C ARG A 179 28.63 9.07 -2.22
N ASP A 180 28.54 8.85 -3.54
CA ASP A 180 28.60 7.51 -4.14
C ASP A 180 29.98 6.87 -3.95
N GLU A 181 31.05 7.65 -4.09
CA GLU A 181 32.42 7.17 -3.82
C GLU A 181 32.61 6.78 -2.35
N LEU A 182 32.07 7.58 -1.42
CA LEU A 182 32.11 7.26 0.00
C LEU A 182 31.30 6.00 0.33
N LEU A 183 30.15 5.83 -0.33
CA LEU A 183 29.30 4.64 -0.21
C LEU A 183 30.05 3.37 -0.64
N ASP A 184 30.67 3.38 -1.82
CA ASP A 184 31.44 2.23 -2.33
C ASP A 184 32.56 1.82 -1.36
N ILE A 185 33.28 2.81 -0.82
CA ILE A 185 34.36 2.59 0.15
C ILE A 185 33.82 1.98 1.44
N ALA A 186 32.69 2.46 1.94
CA ALA A 186 32.07 1.96 3.17
C ALA A 186 31.51 0.55 2.98
N VAL A 187 30.85 0.27 1.85
CA VAL A 187 30.32 -1.06 1.50
C VAL A 187 31.43 -2.09 1.38
N GLU A 188 32.54 -1.75 0.72
CA GLU A 188 33.68 -2.66 0.59
C GLU A 188 34.57 -2.74 1.84
N PHE A 189 34.33 -1.84 2.81
CA PHE A 189 35.22 -1.60 3.94
C PHE A 189 36.69 -1.50 3.49
N ASN A 190 36.94 -0.73 2.43
CA ASN A 190 38.22 -0.68 1.71
C ASN A 190 38.81 0.73 1.64
N ASP A 191 40.05 0.88 2.09
CA ASP A 191 40.79 2.15 2.15
C ASP A 191 41.69 2.41 0.93
N THR A 192 41.64 1.53 -0.07
CA THR A 192 42.48 1.62 -1.28
C THR A 192 42.17 2.87 -2.09
N ALA A 193 40.89 3.22 -2.23
CA ALA A 193 40.46 4.43 -2.94
C ALA A 193 41.01 5.71 -2.30
N PHE A 194 41.05 5.79 -0.96
CA PHE A 194 41.68 6.91 -0.25
C PHE A 194 43.19 6.98 -0.53
N LYS A 195 43.88 5.83 -0.56
CA LYS A 195 45.34 5.77 -0.73
C LYS A 195 45.82 6.06 -2.15
N GLN A 196 44.98 5.82 -3.16
CA GLN A 196 45.33 6.00 -4.58
C GLN A 196 44.96 7.38 -5.13
N ARG A 197 44.12 8.14 -4.43
CA ARG A 197 43.68 9.47 -4.83
C ARG A 197 44.70 10.55 -4.42
N SER A 198 44.92 11.52 -5.30
CA SER A 198 45.60 12.76 -4.95
C SER A 198 44.57 13.80 -4.53
N PHE A 199 44.67 14.30 -3.30
CA PHE A 199 43.78 15.32 -2.75
C PHE A 199 44.40 16.71 -2.87
N ASP A 200 43.62 17.69 -3.31
CA ASP A 200 44.05 19.08 -3.47
C ASP A 200 44.30 19.73 -2.10
N ASN A 201 43.44 19.44 -1.12
CA ASN A 201 43.62 19.81 0.29
C ASN A 201 44.15 18.66 1.13
N GLY A 202 44.98 17.78 0.54
CA GLY A 202 45.56 16.61 1.21
C GLY A 202 45.97 16.82 2.68
N PRO A 203 46.70 17.89 3.07
CA PRO A 203 47.10 18.13 4.46
C PRO A 203 45.96 18.29 5.48
N LEU A 204 44.73 18.57 5.03
CA LEU A 204 43.52 18.72 5.84
C LEU A 204 42.59 17.50 5.79
N VAL A 205 42.96 16.46 5.03
CA VAL A 205 42.15 15.25 4.88
C VAL A 205 42.45 14.26 6.01
N SER A 206 41.45 13.96 6.82
CA SER A 206 41.46 12.84 7.76
C SER A 206 40.15 12.06 7.69
N ALA A 207 40.23 10.73 7.70
CA ALA A 207 39.07 9.85 7.69
C ALA A 207 39.34 8.59 8.51
N ILE A 208 38.36 8.15 9.29
CA ILE A 208 38.38 6.85 9.98
C ILE A 208 37.05 6.13 9.76
N MET A 209 37.14 4.91 9.22
CA MET A 209 36.03 3.97 9.05
C MET A 209 36.05 2.95 10.19
N ILE A 210 34.88 2.70 10.77
CA ILE A 210 34.66 1.89 11.95
C ILE A 210 33.51 0.94 11.63
N GLY A 211 33.82 -0.36 11.52
CA GLY A 211 32.84 -1.41 11.23
C GLY A 211 32.44 -2.15 12.50
N PHE A 212 31.15 -2.29 12.74
CA PHE A 212 30.59 -2.96 13.90
C PHE A 212 30.08 -4.36 13.52
N GLY A 213 30.90 -5.40 13.76
CA GLY A 213 30.53 -6.79 13.46
C GLY A 213 30.39 -7.10 11.96
N VAL A 214 31.22 -6.46 11.12
CA VAL A 214 31.23 -6.63 9.66
C VAL A 214 31.90 -7.97 9.28
N ASP A 215 31.13 -8.92 8.74
CA ASP A 215 31.66 -10.17 8.18
C ASP A 215 32.09 -9.97 6.72
N ARG A 216 33.33 -10.35 6.39
CA ARG A 216 33.93 -10.10 5.06
C ARG A 216 33.38 -11.01 3.97
N GLN A 217 32.53 -11.99 4.30
CA GLN A 217 32.04 -13.00 3.35
C GLN A 217 30.68 -12.68 2.73
N GLU A 218 29.76 -12.00 3.43
CA GLU A 218 28.41 -11.71 2.94
C GLU A 218 28.40 -10.65 1.82
N ALA A 219 29.14 -9.54 1.97
CA ALA A 219 29.25 -8.50 0.94
C ALA A 219 29.86 -9.02 -0.40
N ARG A 220 30.64 -10.10 -0.34
CA ARG A 220 31.22 -10.75 -1.53
C ARG A 220 30.24 -11.76 -2.17
N ALA A 221 29.36 -12.37 -1.37
CA ALA A 221 28.34 -13.30 -1.83
C ALA A 221 27.17 -12.57 -2.53
N GLU A 222 26.76 -11.41 -2.01
CA GLU A 222 25.74 -10.56 -2.64
C GLU A 222 26.18 -10.04 -4.02
N ARG A 223 27.47 -9.70 -4.18
CA ARG A 223 28.02 -9.34 -5.50
C ARG A 223 28.12 -10.50 -6.47
N ILE A 224 28.48 -11.72 -6.03
CA ILE A 224 28.48 -12.87 -6.96
C ILE A 224 27.06 -13.12 -7.49
N LEU A 225 26.02 -12.89 -6.68
CA LEU A 225 24.61 -12.96 -7.10
C LEU A 225 24.21 -11.81 -8.04
N GLN A 226 24.70 -10.58 -7.82
CA GLN A 226 24.43 -9.44 -8.70
C GLN A 226 25.22 -9.50 -10.02
N GLU A 227 26.47 -9.96 -10.01
CA GLU A 227 27.33 -10.12 -11.20
C GLU A 227 26.97 -11.36 -12.05
N THR A 228 26.27 -12.35 -11.48
CA THR A 228 25.82 -13.55 -12.23
C THR A 228 24.39 -13.45 -12.77
N THR A 229 23.67 -12.37 -12.50
CA THR A 229 22.34 -12.13 -13.07
C THR A 229 22.49 -11.27 -14.35
N PRO A 230 22.35 -11.84 -15.57
CA PRO A 230 22.46 -11.03 -16.78
C PRO A 230 21.28 -10.06 -16.84
N THR A 231 21.57 -8.76 -16.85
CA THR A 231 20.57 -7.70 -17.03
C THR A 231 19.92 -7.82 -18.42
N VAL A 232 18.58 -7.83 -18.42
CA VAL A 232 17.70 -7.90 -19.61
C VAL A 232 18.06 -6.86 -20.68
N GLN A 233 18.71 -5.76 -20.30
CA GLN A 233 19.17 -4.71 -21.21
C GLN A 233 20.34 -5.13 -22.12
N GLU A 234 21.27 -5.98 -21.67
CA GLU A 234 22.35 -6.48 -22.54
C GLU A 234 21.84 -7.49 -23.58
N THR A 235 20.83 -8.28 -23.21
CA THR A 235 20.16 -9.24 -24.12
C THR A 235 19.33 -8.51 -25.17
N VAL A 236 18.68 -7.41 -24.81
CA VAL A 236 17.89 -6.56 -25.72
C VAL A 236 18.78 -5.72 -26.65
N ALA A 237 19.94 -5.26 -26.16
CA ALA A 237 20.93 -4.55 -26.99
C ALA A 237 21.57 -5.48 -28.05
N LYS A 238 21.96 -6.70 -27.66
CA LYS A 238 22.50 -7.71 -28.60
C LYS A 238 21.47 -8.19 -29.64
N MET A 239 20.18 -8.22 -29.31
CA MET A 239 19.13 -8.57 -30.28
C MET A 239 18.84 -7.45 -31.29
N ARG A 240 19.05 -6.17 -30.92
CA ARG A 240 18.84 -5.02 -31.82
C ARG A 240 19.95 -4.84 -32.85
N GLU A 241 21.19 -5.23 -32.56
CA GLU A 241 22.31 -5.14 -33.52
C GLU A 241 22.23 -6.18 -34.66
N THR A 242 21.48 -7.28 -34.49
CA THR A 242 21.37 -8.35 -35.51
C THR A 242 20.35 -8.12 -36.63
N LYS A 243 19.63 -6.99 -36.69
CA LYS A 243 18.59 -6.75 -37.71
C LYS A 243 18.80 -5.55 -38.64
N ALA A 244 19.94 -4.86 -38.55
CA ALA A 244 20.26 -3.73 -39.41
C ALA A 244 21.30 -4.11 -40.48
N ASP A 245 20.87 -4.88 -41.49
CA ASP A 245 21.63 -4.95 -42.75
C ASP A 245 20.69 -5.11 -43.94
N LYS A 246 20.24 -3.98 -44.51
CA LYS A 246 20.10 -3.71 -45.96
C LYS A 246 19.59 -2.29 -46.23
N PRO A 247 19.96 -1.69 -47.37
CA PRO A 247 20.28 -0.27 -47.43
C PRO A 247 19.15 0.66 -47.90
N VAL A 248 19.37 1.92 -47.54
CA VAL A 248 18.66 3.17 -47.81
C VAL A 248 18.45 3.46 -49.31
N VAL A 249 17.28 4.00 -49.64
CA VAL A 249 17.07 4.94 -50.76
C VAL A 249 16.35 6.17 -50.21
N ALA A 250 16.91 7.35 -50.50
CA ALA A 250 16.35 8.68 -50.24
C ALA A 250 16.17 9.39 -51.62
N PRO A 251 15.74 10.66 -51.73
CA PRO A 251 14.87 11.54 -50.90
C PRO A 251 13.81 12.28 -51.78
N ALA A 252 13.08 13.26 -51.20
CA ALA A 252 12.58 14.55 -51.77
C ALA A 252 11.23 14.91 -51.12
N ASP A 253 11.12 15.92 -50.26
CA ASP A 253 11.08 17.40 -50.49
C ASP A 253 9.65 17.93 -50.64
N ASP A 254 9.48 19.16 -50.12
CA ASP A 254 8.36 20.11 -50.19
C ASP A 254 7.24 19.98 -49.11
N VAL A 255 6.70 20.99 -48.40
CA VAL A 255 6.85 22.46 -48.19
C VAL A 255 5.42 22.96 -47.91
N MET A 256 5.19 23.60 -46.74
CA MET A 256 4.15 24.64 -46.44
C MET A 256 2.67 24.16 -46.44
N GLN A 257 1.68 24.73 -45.76
CA GLN A 257 1.49 25.84 -44.81
C GLN A 257 0.05 25.71 -44.27
N ASP A 258 -0.18 26.22 -43.05
CA ASP A 258 -1.33 26.94 -42.47
C ASP A 258 -2.72 26.89 -43.17
N GLU A 259 -3.79 26.68 -42.39
CA GLU A 259 -4.83 27.71 -42.13
C GLU A 259 -5.89 27.26 -41.10
N GLU A 260 -6.31 28.24 -40.29
CA GLU A 260 -7.38 28.28 -39.30
C GLU A 260 -8.78 28.03 -39.92
N ASN A 261 -9.77 27.58 -39.13
CA ASN A 261 -10.94 28.40 -38.78
C ASN A 261 -11.88 27.71 -37.79
N ASP A 262 -12.46 28.54 -36.92
CA ASP A 262 -13.49 28.29 -35.91
C ASP A 262 -14.84 27.84 -36.49
N GLN A 263 -15.67 27.18 -35.68
CA GLN A 263 -17.07 27.60 -35.50
C GLN A 263 -17.78 26.94 -34.30
N GLU A 264 -18.27 27.84 -33.45
CA GLU A 264 -19.21 27.71 -32.33
C GLU A 264 -20.67 27.73 -32.84
N TYR A 265 -21.60 26.98 -32.23
CA TYR A 265 -23.02 27.35 -32.12
C TYR A 265 -23.74 26.53 -31.03
N THR A 266 -24.69 27.22 -30.40
CA THR A 266 -25.36 27.06 -29.10
C THR A 266 -26.71 26.31 -29.11
N ASP A 267 -27.11 25.85 -27.92
CA ASP A 267 -28.45 25.73 -27.27
C ASP A 267 -29.75 25.70 -28.10
N ASP A 268 -30.69 24.81 -27.72
CA ASP A 268 -31.89 25.23 -26.98
C ASP A 268 -32.89 24.09 -26.62
N GLU A 269 -33.42 24.27 -25.40
CA GLU A 269 -34.80 24.04 -24.92
C GLU A 269 -35.36 22.69 -24.41
N ALA A 270 -36.00 22.84 -23.24
CA ALA A 270 -36.68 21.89 -22.36
C ALA A 270 -38.22 22.02 -22.43
N TYR A 271 -38.95 21.07 -21.82
CA TYR A 271 -40.21 21.15 -21.02
C TYR A 271 -40.75 19.69 -20.87
N ASP A 272 -40.66 19.08 -19.69
CA ASP A 272 -41.67 18.98 -18.60
C ASP A 272 -43.00 18.33 -19.01
N ASP A 273 -43.35 17.17 -18.43
CA ASP A 273 -44.04 17.06 -17.12
C ASP A 273 -44.74 15.69 -16.93
N GLU A 274 -44.57 15.14 -15.71
CA GLU A 274 -45.56 14.47 -14.82
C GLU A 274 -46.55 13.38 -15.35
N GLN A 275 -46.92 12.29 -14.65
CA GLN A 275 -46.92 11.92 -13.23
C GLN A 275 -47.35 10.43 -13.11
N SER A 276 -46.78 9.70 -12.13
CA SER A 276 -47.35 8.75 -11.13
C SER A 276 -48.60 7.88 -11.48
N MET A 277 -48.79 6.61 -11.07
CA MET A 277 -48.59 5.99 -9.76
C MET A 277 -48.74 4.44 -9.82
N TYR A 278 -48.15 3.80 -8.81
CA TYR A 278 -48.14 2.41 -8.32
C TYR A 278 -49.42 1.55 -8.43
N GLU A 279 -49.27 0.20 -8.53
CA GLU A 279 -49.49 -0.74 -7.40
C GLU A 279 -49.17 -2.21 -7.76
N GLN A 280 -48.50 -2.93 -6.85
CA GLN A 280 -48.12 -4.34 -6.94
C GLN A 280 -49.31 -5.29 -6.72
N ALA A 281 -49.27 -6.46 -7.35
CA ALA A 281 -49.96 -7.65 -6.86
C ALA A 281 -49.13 -8.92 -7.14
N THR A 282 -48.68 -9.54 -6.05
CA THR A 282 -48.08 -10.88 -5.95
C THR A 282 -49.04 -11.99 -6.40
N PHE A 283 -48.54 -13.05 -7.05
CA PHE A 283 -49.27 -14.30 -7.23
C PHE A 283 -48.36 -15.54 -7.08
N ASP A 284 -49.00 -16.61 -6.64
CA ASP A 284 -48.56 -17.82 -5.91
C ASP A 284 -47.80 -18.88 -6.76
N ASP A 285 -46.69 -19.39 -6.23
CA ASP A 285 -45.67 -20.25 -6.88
C ASP A 285 -46.03 -21.76 -6.95
N THR A 286 -47.22 -22.15 -6.53
CA THR A 286 -47.51 -23.57 -6.27
C THR A 286 -47.99 -24.37 -7.51
N GLU A 287 -48.40 -23.72 -8.61
CA GLU A 287 -48.81 -24.39 -9.86
C GLU A 287 -47.68 -24.57 -10.88
N ALA A 288 -46.58 -23.80 -10.78
CA ALA A 288 -45.46 -23.87 -11.72
C ALA A 288 -44.62 -25.14 -11.54
N GLN A 289 -44.43 -25.61 -10.30
CA GLN A 289 -43.65 -26.82 -10.00
C GLN A 289 -44.36 -28.12 -10.42
N ALA A 290 -45.69 -28.18 -10.35
CA ALA A 290 -46.47 -29.34 -10.79
C ALA A 290 -46.45 -29.56 -12.32
N LEU A 291 -46.18 -28.51 -13.10
CA LEU A 291 -46.07 -28.57 -14.55
C LEU A 291 -44.67 -29.07 -15.00
N VAL A 292 -43.62 -28.65 -14.27
CA VAL A 292 -42.22 -29.02 -14.54
C VAL A 292 -41.98 -30.53 -14.32
N ASP A 293 -42.58 -31.11 -13.28
CA ASP A 293 -42.44 -32.55 -12.99
C ASP A 293 -43.13 -33.43 -14.04
N ARG A 294 -44.30 -33.02 -14.56
CA ARG A 294 -45.00 -33.73 -15.65
C ARG A 294 -44.24 -33.68 -16.98
N LEU A 295 -43.50 -32.58 -17.23
CA LEU A 295 -42.68 -32.43 -18.43
C LEU A 295 -41.41 -33.31 -18.37
N ARG A 296 -40.83 -33.51 -17.17
CA ARG A 296 -39.69 -34.41 -16.95
C ARG A 296 -40.05 -35.89 -17.17
N GLU A 297 -41.21 -36.35 -16.73
CA GLU A 297 -41.68 -37.73 -16.97
C GLU A 297 -41.95 -38.00 -18.46
N GLY A 298 -42.45 -37.00 -19.20
CA GLY A 298 -42.67 -37.09 -20.65
C GLY A 298 -41.37 -37.22 -21.45
N ALA A 299 -40.31 -36.52 -21.06
CA ALA A 299 -39.01 -36.54 -21.74
C ALA A 299 -38.30 -37.91 -21.62
N VAL A 300 -38.42 -38.57 -20.46
CA VAL A 300 -37.83 -39.90 -20.21
C VAL A 300 -38.55 -41.00 -21.00
N ALA A 301 -39.87 -40.90 -21.17
CA ALA A 301 -40.67 -41.83 -21.96
C ALA A 301 -40.35 -41.76 -23.47
N VAL A 302 -40.04 -40.57 -23.99
CA VAL A 302 -39.68 -40.36 -25.40
C VAL A 302 -38.28 -40.88 -25.72
N LYS A 303 -37.29 -40.66 -24.83
CA LYS A 303 -35.92 -41.18 -24.99
C LYS A 303 -35.89 -42.72 -25.01
N THR A 304 -36.74 -43.36 -24.22
CA THR A 304 -36.83 -44.84 -24.14
C THR A 304 -37.49 -45.45 -25.38
N LYS A 305 -38.46 -44.76 -25.99
CA LYS A 305 -39.09 -45.19 -27.26
C LYS A 305 -38.16 -45.02 -28.48
N LEU A 306 -37.36 -43.96 -28.51
CA LEU A 306 -36.43 -43.69 -29.61
C LEU A 306 -35.27 -44.72 -29.65
N THR A 307 -34.77 -45.11 -28.47
CA THR A 307 -33.67 -46.09 -28.33
C THR A 307 -34.09 -47.50 -28.76
N ASN A 308 -35.35 -47.88 -28.54
CA ASN A 308 -35.91 -49.16 -28.96
C ASN A 308 -36.22 -49.24 -30.47
N PHE A 309 -36.53 -48.11 -31.10
CA PHE A 309 -36.76 -48.02 -32.54
C PHE A 309 -35.46 -48.17 -33.35
N VAL A 310 -34.37 -47.56 -32.89
CA VAL A 310 -33.04 -47.64 -33.54
C VAL A 310 -32.43 -49.05 -33.44
N ASN A 311 -32.68 -49.78 -32.34
CA ASN A 311 -32.19 -51.15 -32.17
C ASN A 311 -32.98 -52.21 -32.96
N GLN A 312 -34.23 -51.94 -33.36
CA GLN A 312 -35.01 -52.83 -34.23
C GLN A 312 -34.58 -52.79 -35.71
N GLN A 313 -34.04 -51.67 -36.18
CA GLN A 313 -33.53 -51.53 -37.56
C GLN A 313 -32.15 -52.16 -37.77
N ARG A 314 -31.33 -52.32 -36.71
CA ARG A 314 -29.99 -52.93 -36.79
C ARG A 314 -29.95 -54.47 -36.79
N ARG A 315 -31.07 -55.16 -36.56
CA ARG A 315 -31.12 -56.66 -36.52
C ARG A 315 -31.56 -57.36 -37.82
N LYS A 316 -31.79 -56.64 -38.92
CA LYS A 316 -32.23 -57.25 -40.21
C LYS A 316 -31.22 -57.23 -41.36
N ARG A 317 -29.95 -56.88 -41.11
CA ARG A 317 -28.88 -56.99 -42.12
C ARG A 317 -27.57 -57.48 -41.51
N SER A 318 -27.42 -58.80 -41.40
CA SER A 318 -26.09 -59.43 -41.35
C SER A 318 -26.21 -60.92 -41.69
N GLY A 319 -25.64 -61.34 -42.81
CA GLY A 319 -25.69 -62.76 -43.19
C GLY A 319 -24.96 -63.15 -44.47
N ARG A 320 -23.70 -62.71 -44.66
CA ARG A 320 -22.51 -63.49 -45.10
C ARG A 320 -21.53 -62.68 -45.98
N PRO A 321 -20.21 -62.99 -45.92
CA PRO A 321 -19.12 -62.07 -46.25
C PRO A 321 -18.37 -62.45 -47.53
N THR A 322 -17.67 -61.49 -48.13
CA THR A 322 -16.44 -61.77 -48.90
C THR A 322 -15.47 -60.58 -48.80
N PRO A 323 -14.14 -60.81 -48.77
CA PRO A 323 -13.15 -59.83 -48.34
C PRO A 323 -12.35 -59.17 -49.48
N ALA A 324 -11.70 -58.07 -49.10
CA ALA A 324 -10.39 -57.58 -49.54
C ALA A 324 -10.13 -57.15 -51.00
N ALA A 325 -9.87 -55.83 -51.11
CA ALA A 325 -8.63 -55.22 -51.61
C ALA A 325 -8.32 -55.16 -53.12
N GLN A 326 -8.09 -53.90 -53.53
CA GLN A 326 -7.09 -53.37 -54.49
C GLN A 326 -7.32 -53.51 -56.00
N SER A 327 -7.46 -52.34 -56.66
CA SER A 327 -6.54 -51.86 -57.72
C SER A 327 -6.98 -50.49 -58.27
N ALA A 328 -6.09 -49.49 -58.20
CA ALA A 328 -6.09 -48.30 -59.07
C ALA A 328 -5.39 -48.66 -60.42
N PRO A 329 -5.25 -47.79 -61.46
CA PRO A 329 -5.76 -46.42 -61.70
C PRO A 329 -6.31 -46.12 -63.14
N ALA A 330 -6.86 -44.89 -63.29
CA ALA A 330 -6.85 -43.93 -64.43
C ALA A 330 -7.36 -44.28 -65.85
N ALA A 331 -8.41 -43.60 -66.33
CA ALA A 331 -8.30 -42.33 -67.10
C ALA A 331 -9.63 -41.87 -67.75
N GLU A 332 -9.89 -40.56 -67.64
CA GLU A 332 -10.67 -39.66 -68.53
C GLU A 332 -12.18 -39.86 -68.81
N ALA A 333 -12.99 -38.91 -68.33
CA ALA A 333 -13.57 -37.80 -69.13
C ALA A 333 -14.96 -37.35 -68.63
N LYS A 334 -15.06 -36.03 -68.39
CA LYS A 334 -16.28 -35.18 -68.43
C LYS A 334 -17.52 -35.62 -67.65
N THR A 335 -17.74 -34.95 -66.53
CA THR A 335 -19.09 -34.64 -66.02
C THR A 335 -19.16 -33.17 -65.62
N THR A 336 -19.92 -32.41 -66.39
CA THR A 336 -20.53 -31.13 -66.00
C THR A 336 -21.41 -31.37 -64.77
N ALA A 337 -20.93 -30.95 -63.59
CA ALA A 337 -21.76 -30.74 -62.43
C ALA A 337 -22.22 -29.28 -62.44
N THR A 338 -23.52 -29.06 -62.54
CA THR A 338 -24.14 -27.77 -62.21
C THR A 338 -24.11 -27.63 -60.69
N ASP A 339 -23.05 -26.98 -60.18
CA ASP A 339 -23.07 -26.32 -58.89
C ASP A 339 -24.09 -25.17 -58.97
N THR A 340 -25.14 -25.23 -58.14
CA THR A 340 -25.85 -24.01 -57.75
C THR A 340 -25.13 -23.43 -56.55
N GLU A 341 -24.26 -22.48 -56.85
CA GLU A 341 -23.63 -21.54 -55.94
C GLU A 341 -24.67 -20.92 -54.99
N ILE A 342 -24.47 -21.06 -53.67
CA ILE A 342 -25.29 -20.37 -52.68
C ILE A 342 -24.71 -18.96 -52.53
N ASN A 343 -25.42 -17.97 -53.05
CA ASN A 343 -25.10 -16.55 -52.91
C ASN A 343 -25.62 -16.02 -51.57
N TYR A 344 -24.72 -15.53 -50.71
CA TYR A 344 -25.01 -14.97 -49.38
C TYR A 344 -25.34 -13.46 -49.38
N ASP A 345 -25.38 -12.79 -50.53
CA ASP A 345 -25.69 -11.35 -50.67
C ASP A 345 -27.19 -11.02 -50.89
N GLN A 346 -28.10 -11.88 -50.41
CA GLN A 346 -29.54 -11.60 -50.48
C GLN A 346 -30.11 -11.44 -49.07
N PRO A 347 -30.85 -10.36 -48.79
CA PRO A 347 -31.42 -10.15 -47.46
C PRO A 347 -32.35 -11.31 -47.07
N THR A 348 -32.24 -11.76 -45.81
CA THR A 348 -32.86 -12.95 -45.22
C THR A 348 -34.36 -13.11 -45.51
N TYR A 349 -35.08 -12.00 -45.75
CA TYR A 349 -36.49 -12.01 -46.11
C TYR A 349 -36.80 -12.71 -47.44
N LYS A 350 -35.86 -12.76 -48.40
CA LYS A 350 -36.07 -13.43 -49.71
C LYS A 350 -36.00 -14.95 -49.63
N VAL A 351 -35.01 -15.49 -48.92
CA VAL A 351 -34.87 -16.95 -48.72
C VAL A 351 -36.03 -17.50 -47.85
N MET A 352 -36.51 -16.68 -46.91
CA MET A 352 -37.73 -16.94 -46.13
C MET A 352 -39.00 -16.89 -47.00
N LEU A 353 -39.14 -15.90 -47.90
CA LEU A 353 -40.25 -15.82 -48.86
C LEU A 353 -40.32 -17.05 -49.76
N ASP A 354 -39.18 -17.59 -50.19
CA ASP A 354 -39.15 -18.81 -51.01
C ASP A 354 -39.54 -20.07 -50.22
N ARG A 355 -39.17 -20.18 -48.94
CA ARG A 355 -39.64 -21.27 -48.06
C ARG A 355 -41.14 -21.14 -47.74
N VAL A 356 -41.62 -19.94 -47.44
CA VAL A 356 -43.06 -19.66 -47.22
C VAL A 356 -43.85 -19.92 -48.49
N ALA A 357 -43.33 -19.54 -49.66
CA ALA A 357 -43.91 -19.85 -50.96
C ALA A 357 -43.95 -21.36 -51.21
N ALA A 358 -42.90 -22.11 -50.86
CA ALA A 358 -42.87 -23.58 -50.97
C ALA A 358 -43.91 -24.26 -50.05
N VAL A 359 -44.05 -23.79 -48.80
CA VAL A 359 -45.05 -24.28 -47.84
C VAL A 359 -46.47 -23.91 -48.28
N LEU A 360 -46.71 -22.68 -48.75
CA LEU A 360 -47.99 -22.26 -49.32
C LEU A 360 -48.34 -23.04 -50.59
N LYS A 361 -47.34 -23.45 -51.38
CA LYS A 361 -47.53 -24.31 -52.55
C LYS A 361 -47.91 -25.74 -52.16
N GLN A 362 -47.33 -26.28 -51.10
CA GLN A 362 -47.70 -27.59 -50.54
C GLN A 362 -49.08 -27.57 -49.86
N VAL A 363 -49.37 -26.55 -49.06
CA VAL A 363 -50.70 -26.33 -48.44
C VAL A 363 -51.76 -26.07 -49.51
N GLY A 364 -51.43 -25.30 -50.55
CA GLY A 364 -52.29 -25.07 -51.71
C GLY A 364 -52.58 -26.34 -52.50
N MET A 365 -51.60 -27.24 -52.67
CA MET A 365 -51.83 -28.56 -53.27
C MET A 365 -52.69 -29.46 -52.38
N PHE A 366 -52.45 -29.47 -51.06
CA PHE A 366 -53.26 -30.23 -50.10
C PHE A 366 -54.71 -29.73 -50.02
N LEU A 367 -54.94 -28.42 -50.08
CA LEU A 367 -56.27 -27.80 -50.16
C LEU A 367 -56.97 -28.12 -51.49
N LYS A 368 -56.23 -28.14 -52.60
CA LYS A 368 -56.74 -28.47 -53.93
C LYS A 368 -57.20 -29.94 -54.04
N GLU A 369 -56.43 -30.88 -53.51
CA GLU A 369 -56.78 -32.31 -53.56
C GLU A 369 -57.83 -32.72 -52.52
N ASN A 370 -57.74 -32.25 -51.27
CA ASN A 370 -58.59 -32.77 -50.19
C ASN A 370 -59.84 -31.92 -49.89
N ILE A 371 -59.83 -30.62 -50.17
CA ILE A 371 -60.99 -29.74 -49.91
C ILE A 371 -61.73 -29.39 -51.20
N TRP A 372 -61.01 -29.14 -52.30
CA TRP A 372 -61.61 -28.73 -53.57
C TRP A 372 -62.30 -29.88 -54.32
N GLU A 373 -61.69 -31.08 -54.32
CA GLU A 373 -62.28 -32.27 -54.97
C GLU A 373 -63.09 -33.15 -54.01
N GLY A 374 -62.73 -33.22 -52.72
CA GLY A 374 -63.40 -34.07 -51.73
C GLY A 374 -64.62 -33.47 -51.02
N ILE A 375 -64.68 -32.13 -50.83
CA ILE A 375 -65.70 -31.48 -49.98
C ILE A 375 -66.57 -30.48 -50.76
N LEU A 376 -66.04 -29.79 -51.79
CA LEU A 376 -66.78 -28.75 -52.53
C LEU A 376 -67.33 -29.17 -53.90
N GLY A 377 -67.01 -30.37 -54.41
CA GLY A 377 -67.70 -31.00 -55.54
C GLY A 377 -67.89 -30.12 -56.78
N MET A 378 -66.89 -29.33 -57.18
CA MET A 378 -66.93 -28.59 -58.44
C MET A 378 -66.09 -29.28 -59.51
N LYS A 379 -66.72 -30.14 -60.32
CA LYS A 379 -66.19 -30.46 -61.65
C LYS A 379 -66.39 -29.25 -62.56
N LYS A 380 -65.40 -28.99 -63.42
CA LYS A 380 -65.50 -28.04 -64.53
C LYS A 380 -66.77 -28.34 -65.34
N ASP A 381 -67.79 -27.50 -65.16
CA ASP A 381 -68.55 -26.81 -66.21
C ASP A 381 -69.86 -26.26 -65.63
N GLY A 382 -70.08 -24.94 -65.76
CA GLY A 382 -71.40 -24.32 -65.62
C GLY A 382 -71.67 -23.55 -64.31
N ILE A 383 -71.65 -22.22 -64.41
CA ILE A 383 -72.17 -21.26 -63.44
C ILE A 383 -73.70 -21.22 -63.55
N TYR A 384 -74.46 -21.65 -62.53
CA TYR A 384 -75.82 -21.16 -62.27
C TYR A 384 -76.19 -21.23 -60.79
N LEU A 385 -76.67 -20.11 -60.25
CA LEU A 385 -77.32 -19.96 -58.95
C LEU A 385 -78.83 -20.28 -59.06
N LYS A 386 -79.32 -21.25 -58.27
CA LYS A 386 -80.66 -21.25 -57.62
C LYS A 386 -80.88 -22.53 -56.80
N GLY A 387 -81.34 -22.39 -55.55
CA GLY A 387 -82.06 -23.45 -54.81
C GLY A 387 -81.65 -23.67 -53.34
N ARG A 388 -82.64 -23.54 -52.45
CA ARG A 388 -82.70 -23.87 -50.99
C ARG A 388 -81.81 -25.07 -50.53
N GLY A 389 -81.11 -24.89 -49.40
CA GLY A 389 -80.05 -25.77 -48.84
C GLY A 389 -80.46 -27.15 -48.29
N PRO A 390 -79.51 -27.92 -47.70
CA PRO A 390 -78.78 -27.51 -46.48
C PRO A 390 -77.24 -27.74 -46.49
N GLY A 391 -76.53 -26.99 -45.63
CA GLY A 391 -75.32 -27.48 -44.97
C GLY A 391 -74.00 -27.50 -45.75
N ARG A 392 -73.74 -26.56 -46.68
CA ARG A 392 -72.37 -26.39 -47.18
C ARG A 392 -71.50 -25.91 -46.02
N ASN A 393 -70.55 -26.73 -45.59
CA ASN A 393 -69.68 -26.53 -44.42
C ASN A 393 -68.72 -25.34 -44.59
N TRP A 394 -69.24 -24.15 -44.91
CA TRP A 394 -68.57 -22.87 -44.76
C TRP A 394 -68.03 -22.69 -43.35
N ARG A 395 -68.61 -23.38 -42.35
CA ARG A 395 -68.04 -23.51 -41.00
C ARG A 395 -66.69 -24.23 -40.99
N ILE A 396 -66.51 -25.29 -41.79
CA ILE A 396 -65.22 -26.00 -41.92
C ILE A 396 -64.22 -25.16 -42.71
N VAL A 397 -64.65 -24.52 -43.80
CA VAL A 397 -63.77 -23.62 -44.58
C VAL A 397 -63.35 -22.40 -43.74
N ALA A 398 -64.28 -21.77 -43.03
CA ALA A 398 -63.99 -20.68 -42.10
C ALA A 398 -63.09 -21.15 -40.95
N PHE A 399 -63.32 -22.34 -40.39
CA PHE A 399 -62.46 -22.93 -39.36
C PHE A 399 -61.03 -23.17 -39.87
N VAL A 400 -60.86 -23.73 -41.08
CA VAL A 400 -59.54 -23.92 -41.69
C VAL A 400 -58.84 -22.59 -41.95
N VAL A 401 -59.56 -21.57 -42.43
CA VAL A 401 -59.01 -20.21 -42.64
C VAL A 401 -58.61 -19.56 -41.32
N ILE A 402 -59.40 -19.71 -40.26
CA ILE A 402 -59.08 -19.22 -38.91
C ILE A 402 -57.85 -19.94 -38.36
N VAL A 403 -57.75 -21.26 -38.51
CA VAL A 403 -56.60 -22.05 -38.05
C VAL A 403 -55.32 -21.67 -38.81
N VAL A 404 -55.39 -21.52 -40.14
CA VAL A 404 -54.26 -21.05 -40.95
C VAL A 404 -53.87 -19.61 -40.59
N GLY A 405 -54.85 -18.73 -40.38
CA GLY A 405 -54.64 -17.35 -39.92
C GLY A 405 -54.01 -17.30 -38.53
N ALA A 406 -54.42 -18.17 -37.61
CA ALA A 406 -53.83 -18.31 -36.28
C ALA A 406 -52.38 -18.82 -36.37
N ILE A 407 -52.11 -19.85 -37.17
CA ILE A 407 -50.75 -20.36 -37.39
C ILE A 407 -49.84 -19.28 -37.99
N LEU A 408 -50.33 -18.53 -38.99
CA LEU A 408 -49.59 -17.40 -39.57
C LEU A 408 -49.37 -16.29 -38.54
N PHE A 409 -50.38 -15.95 -37.74
CA PHE A 409 -50.26 -14.95 -36.67
C PHE A 409 -49.23 -15.37 -35.61
N PHE A 410 -49.30 -16.61 -35.11
CA PHE A 410 -48.33 -17.14 -34.14
C PHE A 410 -46.93 -17.30 -34.76
N SER A 411 -46.82 -17.63 -36.05
CA SER A 411 -45.53 -17.75 -36.74
C SER A 411 -44.88 -16.38 -36.98
N ILE A 412 -45.64 -15.38 -37.41
CA ILE A 412 -45.15 -14.00 -37.58
C ILE A 412 -44.78 -13.41 -36.22
N ARG A 413 -45.62 -13.62 -35.21
CA ARG A 413 -45.35 -13.21 -33.83
C ARG A 413 -44.07 -13.87 -33.29
N SER A 414 -43.92 -15.19 -33.47
CA SER A 414 -42.72 -15.93 -33.06
C SER A 414 -41.46 -15.48 -33.80
N ILE A 415 -41.56 -15.10 -35.08
CA ILE A 415 -40.43 -14.56 -35.85
C ILE A 415 -40.05 -13.17 -35.32
N ASN A 416 -41.03 -12.30 -35.07
CA ASN A 416 -40.75 -10.96 -34.51
C ASN A 416 -40.17 -11.05 -33.10
N GLU A 417 -40.71 -11.91 -32.24
CA GLU A 417 -40.17 -12.17 -30.89
C GLU A 417 -38.75 -12.75 -30.96
N ASN A 418 -38.47 -13.67 -31.89
CA ASN A 418 -37.12 -14.21 -32.09
C ASN A 418 -36.14 -13.17 -32.66
N ASN A 419 -36.56 -12.34 -33.62
CA ASN A 419 -35.72 -11.29 -34.18
C ASN A 419 -35.40 -10.20 -33.15
N ALA A 420 -36.38 -9.84 -32.31
CA ALA A 420 -36.16 -8.91 -31.20
C ALA A 420 -35.19 -9.49 -30.17
N ARG A 421 -35.29 -10.79 -29.85
CA ARG A 421 -34.32 -11.47 -28.98
C ARG A 421 -32.92 -11.49 -29.58
N ILE A 422 -32.77 -11.78 -30.88
CA ILE A 422 -31.46 -11.78 -31.56
C ILE A 422 -30.84 -10.39 -31.55
N ALA A 423 -31.62 -9.33 -31.84
CA ALA A 423 -31.11 -7.96 -31.81
C ALA A 423 -30.63 -7.56 -30.40
N LEU A 424 -31.39 -7.95 -29.37
CA LEU A 424 -31.01 -7.72 -27.97
C LEU A 424 -29.75 -8.52 -27.59
N GLU A 425 -29.65 -9.79 -28.01
CA GLU A 425 -28.43 -10.60 -27.81
C GLU A 425 -27.20 -10.02 -28.55
N GLU A 426 -27.36 -9.46 -29.74
CA GLU A 426 -26.28 -8.80 -30.50
C GLU A 426 -25.83 -7.49 -29.83
N GLU A 427 -26.76 -6.67 -29.36
CA GLU A 427 -26.45 -5.45 -28.62
C GLU A 427 -25.73 -5.77 -27.31
N ALA A 428 -26.25 -6.74 -26.54
CA ALA A 428 -25.65 -7.20 -25.29
C ALA A 428 -24.24 -7.79 -25.51
N GLN A 429 -24.00 -8.50 -26.62
CA GLN A 429 -22.67 -8.97 -26.98
C GLN A 429 -21.70 -7.80 -27.23
N LEU A 430 -22.13 -6.77 -27.97
CA LEU A 430 -21.29 -5.60 -28.27
C LEU A 430 -20.92 -4.84 -27.00
N ARG A 431 -21.88 -4.65 -26.07
CA ARG A 431 -21.65 -4.07 -24.75
C ARG A 431 -20.63 -4.87 -23.94
N LEU A 432 -20.81 -6.20 -23.92
CA LEU A 432 -19.89 -7.10 -23.23
C LEU A 432 -18.48 -7.04 -23.83
N ASP A 433 -18.36 -7.04 -25.15
CA ASP A 433 -17.07 -6.97 -25.84
C ASP A 433 -16.34 -5.64 -25.52
N ASN A 434 -17.05 -4.51 -25.51
CA ASN A 434 -16.50 -3.21 -25.11
C ASN A 434 -16.01 -3.23 -23.66
N ALA A 435 -16.80 -3.77 -22.73
CA ALA A 435 -16.40 -3.89 -21.34
C ALA A 435 -15.14 -4.75 -21.18
N ILE A 436 -15.03 -5.85 -21.93
CA ILE A 436 -13.86 -6.73 -21.92
C ILE A 436 -12.61 -5.99 -22.41
N GLU A 437 -12.72 -5.20 -23.48
CA GLU A 437 -11.61 -4.41 -24.01
C GLU A 437 -11.08 -3.43 -22.96
N LEU A 438 -11.96 -2.67 -22.31
CA LEU A 438 -11.60 -1.73 -21.24
C LEU A 438 -10.90 -2.44 -20.06
N ILE A 439 -11.44 -3.57 -19.62
CA ILE A 439 -10.84 -4.39 -18.54
C ILE A 439 -9.45 -4.87 -18.94
N GLU A 440 -9.27 -5.39 -20.16
CA GLU A 440 -7.98 -5.87 -20.64
C GLU A 440 -6.93 -4.76 -20.80
N GLU A 441 -7.34 -3.54 -21.10
CA GLU A 441 -6.43 -2.39 -21.12
C GLU A 441 -5.91 -2.05 -19.73
N VAL A 442 -6.78 -2.04 -18.72
CA VAL A 442 -6.41 -1.79 -17.33
C VAL A 442 -5.52 -2.92 -16.80
N ASP A 443 -5.89 -4.17 -17.09
CA ASP A 443 -5.19 -5.37 -16.62
C ASP A 443 -3.70 -5.38 -16.99
N LYS A 444 -3.37 -4.93 -18.21
CA LYS A 444 -1.98 -4.90 -18.72
C LYS A 444 -1.06 -3.97 -17.93
N VAL A 445 -1.60 -2.97 -17.24
CA VAL A 445 -0.81 -1.91 -16.58
C VAL A 445 -1.06 -1.79 -15.08
N ALA A 446 -2.12 -2.43 -14.55
CA ALA A 446 -2.54 -2.26 -13.16
C ALA A 446 -1.44 -2.59 -12.14
N GLU A 447 -0.72 -3.70 -12.32
CA GLU A 447 0.39 -4.09 -11.43
C GLU A 447 1.53 -3.05 -11.41
N ILE A 448 1.87 -2.51 -12.59
CA ILE A 448 2.93 -1.51 -12.73
C ILE A 448 2.52 -0.20 -12.05
N ILE A 449 1.24 0.18 -12.19
CA ILE A 449 0.70 1.39 -11.58
C ILE A 449 0.62 1.24 -10.06
N ALA A 450 0.13 0.09 -9.57
CA ALA A 450 0.00 -0.19 -8.15
C ALA A 450 1.36 -0.25 -7.42
N GLY A 451 2.39 -0.81 -8.04
CA GLY A 451 3.74 -0.87 -7.49
C GLY A 451 4.51 0.46 -7.50
N ALA A 452 3.98 1.50 -8.15
CA ALA A 452 4.59 2.83 -8.17
C ALA A 452 4.21 3.65 -6.92
N SER A 453 5.15 4.46 -6.42
CA SER A 453 4.92 5.32 -5.26
C SER A 453 4.16 6.60 -5.59
N ASN A 454 4.27 7.14 -6.81
CA ASN A 454 3.63 8.40 -7.20
C ASN A 454 3.11 8.35 -8.64
N ASN A 455 1.86 7.94 -8.81
CA ASN A 455 1.25 7.78 -10.13
C ASN A 455 -0.27 8.02 -10.13
N THR A 456 -0.73 8.99 -9.32
CA THR A 456 -2.15 9.27 -9.06
C THR A 456 -2.94 9.51 -10.35
N GLU A 457 -2.43 10.32 -11.27
CA GLU A 457 -3.13 10.61 -12.54
C GLU A 457 -3.38 9.34 -13.38
N ARG A 458 -2.37 8.45 -13.49
CA ARG A 458 -2.55 7.21 -14.25
C ARG A 458 -3.47 6.24 -13.52
N ARG A 459 -3.39 6.17 -12.19
CA ARG A 459 -4.33 5.40 -11.37
C ARG A 459 -5.77 5.87 -11.63
N ASP A 460 -6.03 7.16 -11.50
CA ASP A 460 -7.36 7.75 -11.67
C ASP A 460 -7.90 7.52 -13.08
N SER A 461 -7.03 7.63 -14.10
CA SER A 461 -7.40 7.29 -15.47
C SER A 461 -7.78 5.82 -15.65
N MET A 462 -7.11 4.89 -14.98
CA MET A 462 -7.47 3.47 -15.04
C MET A 462 -8.75 3.16 -14.24
N LEU A 463 -8.95 3.83 -13.10
CA LEU A 463 -10.20 3.71 -12.33
C LEU A 463 -11.41 4.20 -13.15
N ALA A 464 -11.29 5.33 -13.85
CA ALA A 464 -12.34 5.84 -14.73
C ALA A 464 -12.70 4.85 -15.87
N LYS A 465 -11.71 4.12 -16.41
CA LYS A 465 -11.97 3.05 -17.39
C LYS A 465 -12.71 1.85 -16.79
N LEU A 466 -12.41 1.50 -15.53
CA LEU A 466 -13.14 0.45 -14.82
C LEU A 466 -14.60 0.89 -14.56
N ASP A 467 -14.82 2.16 -14.22
CA ASP A 467 -16.18 2.71 -14.06
C ASP A 467 -16.97 2.63 -15.39
N GLU A 468 -16.33 2.98 -16.52
CA GLU A 468 -16.92 2.83 -17.85
C GLU A 468 -17.23 1.36 -18.18
N ALA A 469 -16.32 0.43 -17.86
CA ALA A 469 -16.55 -0.99 -18.05
C ALA A 469 -17.72 -1.52 -17.21
N GLU A 470 -17.92 -1.03 -15.98
CA GLU A 470 -19.07 -1.38 -15.15
C GLU A 470 -20.38 -0.89 -15.75
N VAL A 471 -20.40 0.32 -16.32
CA VAL A 471 -21.57 0.87 -17.03
C VAL A 471 -21.91 -0.01 -18.25
N GLU A 472 -20.93 -0.41 -19.04
CA GLU A 472 -21.13 -1.30 -20.19
C GLU A 472 -21.63 -2.68 -19.76
N LEU A 473 -21.08 -3.27 -18.68
CA LEU A 473 -21.57 -4.53 -18.12
C LEU A 473 -23.01 -4.43 -17.60
N ALA A 474 -23.36 -3.33 -16.92
CA ALA A 474 -24.73 -3.10 -16.46
C ALA A 474 -25.71 -2.96 -17.64
N ALA A 475 -25.26 -2.39 -18.76
CA ALA A 475 -26.05 -2.24 -19.98
C ALA A 475 -26.31 -3.57 -20.73
N VAL A 476 -25.56 -4.65 -20.44
CA VAL A 476 -25.85 -6.01 -20.94
C VAL A 476 -27.24 -6.47 -20.47
N GLY A 477 -27.70 -5.99 -19.31
CA GLY A 477 -29.02 -6.29 -18.74
C GLY A 477 -29.19 -7.75 -18.31
N ASP A 478 -30.44 -8.20 -18.15
CA ASP A 478 -30.80 -9.55 -17.66
C ASP A 478 -30.74 -10.64 -18.75
N VAL A 479 -29.85 -10.48 -19.73
CA VAL A 479 -29.69 -11.49 -20.79
C VAL A 479 -29.07 -12.74 -20.19
N GLU A 480 -29.90 -13.76 -19.95
CA GLU A 480 -29.53 -15.02 -19.26
C GLU A 480 -28.25 -15.66 -19.83
N LYS A 481 -28.05 -15.55 -21.15
CA LYS A 481 -26.87 -16.08 -21.86
C LYS A 481 -25.54 -15.51 -21.36
N PHE A 482 -25.50 -14.25 -20.92
CA PHE A 482 -24.27 -13.52 -20.59
C PHE A 482 -24.05 -13.32 -19.09
N GLN A 483 -24.98 -13.76 -18.22
CA GLN A 483 -24.91 -13.51 -16.78
C GLN A 483 -23.64 -14.07 -16.12
N ASP A 484 -23.21 -15.26 -16.54
CA ASP A 484 -21.97 -15.88 -16.05
C ASP A 484 -20.74 -15.05 -16.44
N GLU A 485 -20.71 -14.50 -17.66
CA GLU A 485 -19.63 -13.61 -18.11
C GLU A 485 -19.67 -12.27 -17.40
N VAL A 486 -20.84 -11.65 -17.27
CA VAL A 486 -21.01 -10.39 -16.54
C VAL A 486 -20.50 -10.55 -15.10
N SER A 487 -20.92 -11.59 -14.38
CA SER A 487 -20.46 -11.83 -13.01
C SER A 487 -18.95 -12.04 -12.92
N THR A 488 -18.36 -12.77 -13.88
CA THR A 488 -16.91 -12.99 -13.96
C THR A 488 -16.16 -11.69 -14.20
N ARG A 489 -16.66 -10.84 -15.11
CA ARG A 489 -16.03 -9.55 -15.44
C ARG A 489 -16.21 -8.53 -14.33
N SER A 490 -17.36 -8.47 -13.67
CA SER A 490 -17.58 -7.63 -12.49
C SER A 490 -16.64 -8.02 -11.34
N ALA A 491 -16.44 -9.32 -11.10
CA ALA A 491 -15.45 -9.78 -10.12
C ALA A 491 -14.03 -9.31 -10.49
N ARG A 492 -13.65 -9.41 -11.78
CA ARG A 492 -12.35 -8.93 -12.25
C ARG A 492 -12.18 -7.42 -12.11
N ILE A 493 -13.23 -6.63 -12.36
CA ILE A 493 -13.20 -5.18 -12.14
C ILE A 493 -12.94 -4.89 -10.66
N SER A 494 -13.65 -5.57 -9.75
CA SER A 494 -13.42 -5.41 -8.31
C SER A 494 -11.97 -5.72 -7.92
N GLU A 495 -11.39 -6.80 -8.44
CA GLU A 495 -9.98 -7.16 -8.18
C GLU A 495 -9.00 -6.09 -8.70
N LEU A 496 -9.23 -5.57 -9.91
CA LEU A 496 -8.37 -4.53 -10.50
C LEU A 496 -8.50 -3.20 -9.75
N ARG A 497 -9.72 -2.84 -9.32
CA ARG A 497 -9.95 -1.65 -8.49
C ARG A 497 -9.23 -1.77 -7.14
N ASP A 498 -9.31 -2.94 -6.51
CA ASP A 498 -8.57 -3.23 -5.28
C ASP A 498 -7.06 -3.10 -5.47
N LEU A 499 -6.51 -3.66 -6.55
CA LEU A 499 -5.09 -3.56 -6.87
C LEU A 499 -4.65 -2.10 -7.08
N LEU A 500 -5.39 -1.33 -7.88
CA LEU A 500 -5.09 0.08 -8.17
C LEU A 500 -5.17 0.97 -6.92
N ASN A 501 -6.09 0.64 -6.00
CA ASN A 501 -6.23 1.31 -4.71
C ASN A 501 -5.36 0.69 -3.60
N LYS A 502 -4.49 -0.28 -3.93
CA LYS A 502 -3.59 -0.94 -3.00
C LYS A 502 -4.30 -1.56 -1.79
N VAL A 503 -5.46 -2.15 -2.05
CA VAL A 503 -6.33 -2.76 -1.05
C VAL A 503 -5.81 -4.14 -0.67
N ILE A 504 -5.69 -4.36 0.64
CA ILE A 504 -5.53 -5.66 1.26
C ILE A 504 -6.89 -6.00 1.88
N SER A 505 -7.62 -6.94 1.26
CA SER A 505 -8.94 -7.35 1.73
C SER A 505 -8.86 -8.07 3.07
N VAL A 506 -9.73 -7.68 4.00
CA VAL A 506 -9.89 -8.28 5.32
C VAL A 506 -11.33 -8.78 5.45
N ASP A 507 -11.54 -10.08 5.26
CA ASP A 507 -12.89 -10.67 5.28
C ASP A 507 -13.26 -11.27 6.66
N ASP A 508 -12.30 -11.91 7.32
CA ASP A 508 -12.47 -12.55 8.64
C ASP A 508 -11.19 -12.33 9.46
N PRO A 509 -11.04 -11.16 10.09
CA PRO A 509 -9.83 -10.85 10.84
C PRO A 509 -9.72 -11.76 12.07
N LYS A 510 -8.50 -12.27 12.32
CA LYS A 510 -8.28 -13.14 13.46
C LYS A 510 -8.43 -12.35 14.77
N GLN A 511 -9.43 -12.70 15.55
CA GLN A 511 -9.63 -12.14 16.89
C GLN A 511 -8.58 -12.72 17.87
N LEU A 512 -7.76 -11.85 18.44
CA LEU A 512 -6.78 -12.20 19.49
C LEU A 512 -7.47 -12.38 20.84
N VAL A 513 -8.33 -11.43 21.19
CA VAL A 513 -9.15 -11.43 22.42
C VAL A 513 -10.39 -10.57 22.23
N ASP A 514 -11.50 -10.95 22.86
CA ASP A 514 -12.67 -10.07 23.05
C ASP A 514 -12.86 -9.84 24.54
N VAL A 515 -12.49 -8.63 24.98
CA VAL A 515 -12.55 -8.25 26.40
C VAL A 515 -14.01 -8.14 26.85
N GLY A 516 -14.90 -7.65 25.99
CA GLY A 516 -16.33 -7.51 26.28
C GLY A 516 -17.04 -8.86 26.40
N GLY A 517 -16.63 -9.84 25.59
CA GLY A 517 -17.09 -11.22 25.69
C GLY A 517 -16.62 -11.93 26.96
N LEU A 518 -15.41 -11.63 27.44
CA LEU A 518 -14.88 -12.17 28.71
C LEU A 518 -15.43 -11.47 29.95
N PHE A 519 -15.61 -10.15 29.85
CA PHE A 519 -16.07 -9.28 30.93
C PHE A 519 -17.21 -8.40 30.41
N PRO A 520 -18.47 -8.88 30.49
CA PRO A 520 -19.62 -8.13 29.99
C PRO A 520 -19.68 -6.71 30.56
N GLY A 521 -19.79 -5.71 29.69
CA GLY A 521 -19.77 -4.29 30.08
C GLY A 521 -18.39 -3.65 30.10
N ALA A 522 -17.31 -4.40 29.85
CA ALA A 522 -15.98 -3.84 29.69
C ALA A 522 -15.97 -2.79 28.58
N SER A 523 -15.21 -1.73 28.80
CA SER A 523 -15.05 -0.65 27.83
C SER A 523 -13.56 -0.40 27.61
N PRO A 524 -12.90 -1.27 26.82
CA PRO A 524 -11.51 -1.04 26.44
C PRO A 524 -11.38 0.32 25.77
N SER A 525 -10.40 1.12 26.17
CA SER A 525 -10.18 2.45 25.59
C SER A 525 -8.96 2.55 24.71
N ASP A 526 -7.91 1.81 25.06
CA ASP A 526 -6.60 1.98 24.46
C ASP A 526 -5.75 0.72 24.67
N ILE A 527 -4.78 0.47 23.78
CA ILE A 527 -3.80 -0.61 23.86
C ILE A 527 -2.37 -0.07 23.76
N THR A 528 -1.40 -0.76 24.38
CA THR A 528 0.03 -0.51 24.13
C THR A 528 0.81 -1.82 24.10
N LEU A 529 1.92 -1.85 23.36
CA LEU A 529 2.77 -3.03 23.22
C LEU A 529 4.12 -2.80 23.89
N SER A 530 4.48 -3.65 24.84
CA SER A 530 5.79 -3.62 25.49
C SER A 530 6.27 -5.03 25.81
N GLY A 531 7.54 -5.33 25.50
CA GLY A 531 8.16 -6.62 25.82
C GLY A 531 7.49 -7.85 25.17
N GLY A 532 6.75 -7.67 24.06
CA GLY A 532 5.97 -8.75 23.42
C GLY A 532 4.61 -9.03 24.10
N THR A 533 4.18 -8.15 25.00
CA THR A 533 2.90 -8.21 25.70
C THR A 533 2.07 -6.99 25.32
N LEU A 534 0.81 -7.22 24.96
CA LEU A 534 -0.19 -6.18 24.78
C LEU A 534 -0.86 -5.89 26.11
N TYR A 535 -0.96 -4.61 26.43
CA TYR A 535 -1.68 -4.09 27.58
C TYR A 535 -2.92 -3.37 27.09
N ILE A 536 -4.02 -3.53 27.81
CA ILE A 536 -5.34 -3.04 27.38
C ILE A 536 -5.97 -2.31 28.56
N SER A 537 -6.25 -1.02 28.40
CA SER A 537 -6.94 -0.23 29.41
C SER A 537 -8.45 -0.42 29.30
N ASP A 538 -9.13 -0.57 30.43
CA ASP A 538 -10.59 -0.72 30.52
C ASP A 538 -11.17 0.36 31.43
N ARG A 539 -11.87 1.31 30.81
CA ARG A 539 -12.40 2.50 31.50
C ARG A 539 -13.51 2.17 32.47
N GLU A 540 -14.39 1.26 32.10
CA GLU A 540 -15.59 0.97 32.91
C GLU A 540 -15.20 0.21 34.18
N TYR A 541 -14.27 -0.73 34.07
CA TYR A 541 -13.85 -1.52 35.22
C TYR A 541 -12.65 -0.94 35.99
N GLY A 542 -12.01 0.11 35.49
CA GLY A 542 -10.86 0.73 36.17
C GLY A 542 -9.65 -0.21 36.23
N LYS A 543 -9.39 -0.91 35.12
CA LYS A 543 -8.36 -1.96 35.03
C LYS A 543 -7.42 -1.76 33.86
N VAL A 544 -6.24 -2.35 33.97
CA VAL A 544 -5.37 -2.65 32.83
C VAL A 544 -5.17 -4.15 32.78
N TYR A 545 -5.51 -4.75 31.64
CA TYR A 545 -5.25 -6.15 31.35
C TYR A 545 -3.95 -6.31 30.57
N GLN A 546 -3.45 -7.54 30.53
CA GLN A 546 -2.30 -7.92 29.71
C GLN A 546 -2.54 -9.27 29.01
N ILE A 547 -1.96 -9.42 27.82
CA ILE A 547 -1.99 -10.64 27.02
C ILE A 547 -0.71 -10.73 26.17
N PRO A 548 -0.07 -11.91 26.04
CA PRO A 548 1.02 -12.07 25.10
C PRO A 548 0.58 -11.75 23.67
N ALA A 549 1.37 -10.97 22.93
CA ALA A 549 1.07 -10.61 21.52
C ALA A 549 1.09 -11.83 20.57
N SER A 550 1.67 -12.95 21.03
CA SER A 550 1.58 -14.26 20.37
C SER A 550 0.23 -14.96 20.54
N GLY A 551 -0.65 -14.44 21.40
CA GLY A 551 -1.86 -15.09 21.87
C GLY A 551 -1.67 -15.81 23.21
N GLY A 552 -2.79 -16.05 23.90
CA GLY A 552 -2.81 -16.65 25.23
C GLY A 552 -4.07 -16.29 26.00
N SER A 553 -4.00 -16.36 27.32
CA SER A 553 -5.09 -15.91 28.20
C SER A 553 -4.91 -14.45 28.56
N LEU A 554 -6.00 -13.68 28.49
CA LEU A 554 -6.06 -12.35 29.07
C LEU A 554 -5.94 -12.47 30.60
N THR A 555 -5.07 -11.67 31.20
CA THR A 555 -4.91 -11.59 32.65
C THR A 555 -5.00 -10.15 33.11
N GLU A 556 -5.38 -9.95 34.36
CA GLU A 556 -5.38 -8.63 34.99
C GLU A 556 -3.94 -8.26 35.37
N LEU A 557 -3.47 -7.09 34.92
CA LEU A 557 -2.20 -6.52 35.37
C LEU A 557 -2.45 -5.63 36.60
N ALA A 558 -3.38 -4.68 36.50
CA ALA A 558 -3.60 -3.67 37.52
C ALA A 558 -5.08 -3.33 37.69
N THR A 559 -5.44 -2.90 38.92
CA THR A 559 -6.80 -2.50 39.31
C THR A 559 -6.78 -1.27 40.22
N GLY A 560 -7.96 -0.72 40.50
CA GLY A 560 -8.12 0.45 41.37
C GLY A 560 -7.81 1.76 40.65
N LEU A 561 -7.87 1.77 39.32
CA LEU A 561 -7.91 2.97 38.49
C LEU A 561 -9.35 3.51 38.46
N THR A 562 -9.53 4.80 38.19
CA THR A 562 -10.85 5.43 38.20
C THR A 562 -11.55 5.28 36.84
N SER A 563 -10.85 5.59 35.76
CA SER A 563 -11.27 5.53 34.36
C SER A 563 -10.01 5.72 33.50
N PRO A 564 -9.18 4.66 33.34
CA PRO A 564 -7.93 4.73 32.59
C PRO A 564 -8.21 4.93 31.10
N ARG A 565 -7.89 6.12 30.59
CA ARG A 565 -8.33 6.59 29.27
C ARG A 565 -7.33 6.30 28.15
N SER A 566 -6.04 6.44 28.44
CA SER A 566 -4.95 6.24 27.48
C SER A 566 -3.74 5.66 28.21
N ILE A 567 -2.97 4.81 27.53
CA ILE A 567 -1.81 4.09 28.03
C ILE A 567 -0.68 4.07 27.00
N THR A 568 0.55 4.25 27.46
CA THR A 568 1.75 4.19 26.61
C THR A 568 2.89 3.55 27.40
N ALA A 569 3.84 2.92 26.72
CA ALA A 569 4.96 2.24 27.36
C ALA A 569 6.14 3.20 27.62
N ASP A 570 6.75 3.11 28.79
CA ASP A 570 8.03 3.78 29.07
C ASP A 570 9.23 2.92 28.65
N ASN A 571 10.45 3.45 28.84
CA ASN A 571 11.67 2.77 28.38
C ASN A 571 12.07 1.56 29.22
N ASN A 572 11.51 1.42 30.41
CA ASN A 572 11.66 0.21 31.22
C ASN A 572 10.65 -0.86 30.82
N GLY A 573 9.69 -0.50 29.96
CA GLY A 573 8.58 -1.34 29.54
C GLY A 573 7.38 -1.26 30.47
N ASP A 574 7.39 -0.34 31.45
CA ASP A 574 6.27 -0.08 32.36
C ASP A 574 5.22 0.77 31.66
N ILE A 575 3.98 0.71 32.14
CA ILE A 575 2.83 1.32 31.47
C ILE A 575 2.51 2.66 32.11
N VAL A 576 2.74 3.75 31.40
CA VAL A 576 2.26 5.08 31.78
C VAL A 576 0.78 5.15 31.44
N VAL A 577 -0.04 5.50 32.42
CA VAL A 577 -1.50 5.57 32.28
C VAL A 577 -1.99 6.99 32.54
N LEU A 578 -2.85 7.49 31.67
CA LEU A 578 -3.72 8.63 31.92
C LEU A 578 -5.04 8.12 32.49
N ASP A 579 -5.25 8.35 33.78
CA ASP A 579 -6.45 8.00 34.52
C ASP A 579 -7.23 9.27 34.91
N GLU A 580 -8.56 9.22 34.95
CA GLU A 580 -9.40 10.35 35.38
C GLU A 580 -9.46 10.49 36.91
N ASP A 581 -8.36 10.14 37.59
CA ASP A 581 -8.12 10.41 39.02
C ASP A 581 -7.81 11.91 39.23
N GLY A 582 -8.76 12.66 39.81
CA GLY A 582 -8.75 14.13 39.83
C GLY A 582 -7.47 14.78 40.38
N ASP A 583 -6.79 14.17 41.35
CA ASP A 583 -5.58 14.73 41.97
C ASP A 583 -4.27 14.27 41.28
N ARG A 584 -4.24 13.05 40.71
CA ARG A 584 -3.05 12.45 40.10
C ARG A 584 -3.40 11.61 38.87
N ARG A 585 -3.67 12.30 37.77
CA ARG A 585 -4.09 11.68 36.52
C ARG A 585 -3.03 10.83 35.83
N LEU A 586 -1.73 11.11 35.99
CA LEU A 586 -0.70 10.21 35.44
C LEU A 586 -0.22 9.23 36.51
N GLY A 587 -0.17 7.95 36.14
CA GLY A 587 0.47 6.89 36.91
C GLY A 587 1.43 6.09 36.04
N THR A 588 2.34 5.37 36.67
CA THR A 588 3.13 4.31 36.03
C THR A 588 2.77 2.99 36.68
N ILE A 589 2.41 1.99 35.88
CA ILE A 589 2.08 0.63 36.28
C ILE A 589 3.28 -0.24 35.94
N SER A 590 3.86 -0.88 36.95
CA SER A 590 4.94 -1.85 36.77
C SER A 590 4.45 -3.02 35.92
N ALA A 591 5.15 -3.30 34.81
CA ALA A 591 4.82 -4.44 33.96
C ALA A 591 5.17 -5.79 34.63
N GLU A 592 6.01 -5.78 35.67
CA GLU A 592 6.42 -6.99 36.38
C GLU A 592 5.35 -7.49 37.37
N ASP A 593 4.74 -6.57 38.12
CA ASP A 593 3.89 -6.90 39.27
C ASP A 593 2.56 -6.12 39.34
N GLY A 594 2.31 -5.21 38.40
CA GLY A 594 1.08 -4.42 38.34
C GLY A 594 0.97 -3.31 39.37
N SER A 595 2.04 -3.05 40.14
CA SER A 595 2.04 -1.98 41.14
C SER A 595 1.93 -0.60 40.49
N ILE A 596 1.09 0.27 41.06
CA ILE A 596 0.80 1.60 40.50
C ILE A 596 1.52 2.69 41.31
N VAL A 597 2.37 3.47 40.65
CA VAL A 597 2.99 4.69 41.18
C VAL A 597 2.26 5.90 40.60
N ARG A 598 1.56 6.66 41.44
CA ARG A 598 0.87 7.89 41.02
C ARG A 598 1.79 9.10 41.06
N HIS A 599 1.79 9.89 40.00
CA HIS A 599 2.69 11.04 39.89
C HIS A 599 2.04 12.32 40.40
N ALA A 600 2.80 13.08 41.17
CA ALA A 600 2.36 14.40 41.62
C ALA A 600 2.46 15.43 40.48
N GLY A 601 1.64 16.49 40.57
CA GLY A 601 1.66 17.58 39.60
C GLY A 601 0.86 17.33 38.33
N THR A 602 0.01 16.31 38.33
CA THR A 602 -0.81 15.90 37.19
C THR A 602 -2.30 15.91 37.53
N SER A 603 -2.74 16.87 38.35
CA SER A 603 -4.16 17.02 38.67
C SER A 603 -4.95 17.48 37.45
N GLU A 604 -6.26 17.26 37.48
CA GLU A 604 -7.19 17.72 36.43
C GLU A 604 -7.03 19.21 36.14
N PHE A 605 -6.91 20.04 37.18
CA PHE A 605 -6.69 21.48 37.03
C PHE A 605 -5.42 21.83 36.23
N ARG A 606 -4.37 21.00 36.31
CA ARG A 606 -3.11 21.23 35.60
C ARG A 606 -3.11 20.68 34.19
N LEU A 607 -3.61 19.46 34.02
CA LEU A 607 -3.59 18.77 32.73
C LEU A 607 -4.75 19.13 31.83
N GLY A 608 -5.83 19.71 32.35
CA GLY A 608 -7.03 19.99 31.56
C GLY A 608 -7.74 18.71 31.17
N ASN A 609 -8.17 18.58 29.92
CA ASN A 609 -8.88 17.42 29.40
C ASN A 609 -8.09 16.75 28.27
N ILE A 610 -6.94 16.17 28.62
CA ILE A 610 -6.13 15.40 27.68
C ILE A 610 -6.93 14.20 27.17
N ARG A 611 -7.01 14.07 25.84
CA ARG A 611 -7.71 13.01 25.13
C ARG A 611 -6.87 11.75 25.01
N ASP A 612 -5.59 11.93 24.71
CA ASP A 612 -4.60 10.88 24.49
C ASP A 612 -3.19 11.33 24.93
N ILE A 613 -2.32 10.37 25.32
CA ILE A 613 -0.94 10.61 25.76
C ILE A 613 0.08 9.75 25.03
N GLU A 614 1.28 10.31 24.81
CA GLU A 614 2.42 9.57 24.28
C GLU A 614 3.68 9.81 25.12
N PHE A 615 4.39 8.73 25.47
CA PHE A 615 5.63 8.81 26.25
C PHE A 615 6.86 8.78 25.33
N VAL A 616 7.86 9.59 25.67
CA VAL A 616 9.11 9.66 24.90
C VAL A 616 10.33 9.78 25.82
N ASP A 617 11.38 9.00 25.54
CA ASP A 617 12.67 9.11 26.24
C ASP A 617 13.50 10.31 25.80
N ILE A 618 13.06 11.50 26.18
CA ILE A 618 13.84 12.70 25.94
C ILE A 618 14.15 13.35 27.29
N PHE A 619 15.42 13.29 27.71
CA PHE A 619 15.92 13.81 28.99
C PHE A 619 15.24 13.20 30.24
N GLY A 620 15.05 11.87 30.28
CA GLY A 620 14.56 11.17 31.47
C GLY A 620 13.04 10.97 31.53
N GLY A 621 12.37 11.01 30.39
CA GLY A 621 10.94 10.73 30.23
C GLY A 621 10.08 11.99 30.13
N ARG A 622 9.41 12.14 28.99
CA ARG A 622 8.39 13.16 28.74
C ARG A 622 7.08 12.48 28.38
N VAL A 623 5.99 13.10 28.79
CA VAL A 623 4.64 12.75 28.32
C VAL A 623 4.11 13.91 27.51
N TYR A 624 3.73 13.63 26.27
CA TYR A 624 2.97 14.53 25.44
C TYR A 624 1.50 14.17 25.53
N GLY A 625 0.63 15.14 25.30
CA GLY A 625 -0.80 14.88 25.22
C GLY A 625 -1.52 15.92 24.39
N VAL A 626 -2.62 15.52 23.78
CA VAL A 626 -3.50 16.41 23.01
C VAL A 626 -4.69 16.79 23.89
N ASP A 627 -4.83 18.08 24.18
CA ASP A 627 -5.94 18.62 24.97
C ASP A 627 -6.90 19.39 24.07
N GLN A 628 -8.10 18.83 23.92
CA GLN A 628 -9.18 19.39 23.10
C GLN A 628 -9.81 20.64 23.72
N SER A 629 -9.77 20.79 25.05
CA SER A 629 -10.40 21.90 25.76
C SER A 629 -9.64 23.21 25.61
N ILE A 630 -8.31 23.13 25.66
CA ILE A 630 -7.41 24.28 25.46
C ILE A 630 -6.77 24.29 24.07
N LYS A 631 -7.16 23.34 23.20
CA LYS A 631 -6.78 23.25 21.78
C LYS A 631 -5.26 23.25 21.58
N SER A 632 -4.56 22.42 22.35
CA SER A 632 -3.10 22.44 22.41
C SER A 632 -2.51 21.05 22.55
N VAL A 633 -1.34 20.84 21.95
CA VAL A 633 -0.44 19.76 22.36
C VAL A 633 0.38 20.25 23.54
N VAL A 634 0.29 19.54 24.66
CA VAL A 634 1.03 19.82 25.88
C VAL A 634 2.16 18.80 26.07
N MET A 635 3.21 19.22 26.76
CA MET A 635 4.33 18.36 27.15
C MET A 635 4.61 18.53 28.64
N LEU A 636 4.81 17.40 29.31
CA LEU A 636 5.23 17.32 30.69
C LEU A 636 6.61 16.67 30.79
N GLN A 637 7.52 17.35 31.49
CA GLN A 637 8.83 16.81 31.83
C GLN A 637 8.76 16.10 33.18
N ARG A 638 9.23 14.86 33.23
CA ARG A 638 9.39 14.13 34.49
C ARG A 638 10.58 14.69 35.28
N SER A 639 10.40 14.85 36.59
CA SER A 639 11.42 15.27 37.55
C SER A 639 11.28 14.42 38.82
N GLY A 640 12.12 13.39 38.95
CA GLY A 640 11.95 12.35 39.97
C GLY A 640 10.62 11.60 39.79
N ASP A 641 9.81 11.55 40.86
CA ASP A 641 8.51 10.87 40.86
C ASP A 641 7.32 11.78 40.49
N ALA A 642 7.60 13.03 40.08
CA ALA A 642 6.58 14.02 39.75
C ALA A 642 6.75 14.56 38.33
N TYR A 643 5.68 15.16 37.79
CA TYR A 643 5.73 15.90 36.54
C TYR A 643 5.72 17.42 36.78
N GLY A 644 6.55 18.10 35.99
CA GLY A 644 6.63 19.56 35.94
C GLY A 644 5.35 20.21 35.38
N ILE A 645 5.34 21.54 35.34
CA ILE A 645 4.20 22.30 34.80
C ILE A 645 4.05 21.96 33.31
N PRO A 646 2.84 21.61 32.83
CA PRO A 646 2.61 21.38 31.41
C PRO A 646 3.04 22.59 30.59
N SER A 647 3.92 22.35 29.63
CA SER A 647 4.33 23.35 28.63
C SER A 647 3.58 23.11 27.34
N LYS A 648 2.94 24.15 26.81
CA LYS A 648 2.31 24.07 25.49
C LYS A 648 3.39 23.99 24.42
N ARG A 649 3.25 23.03 23.50
CA ARG A 649 4.12 22.91 22.33
C ARG A 649 3.62 23.82 21.23
N PHE A 650 2.35 23.71 20.88
CA PHE A 650 1.67 24.59 19.95
C PHE A 650 0.15 24.57 20.22
N GLU A 651 -0.55 25.53 19.64
CA GLU A 651 -2.01 25.70 19.73
C GLU A 651 -2.56 25.86 18.31
N LEU A 652 -3.66 25.18 18.01
CA LEU A 652 -4.38 25.24 16.74
C LEU A 652 -5.87 25.08 17.04
N GLU A 653 -6.73 25.81 16.36
CA GLU A 653 -8.19 25.77 16.62
C GLU A 653 -8.78 24.38 16.35
N GLU A 654 -8.23 23.71 15.35
CA GLU A 654 -8.58 22.38 14.89
C GLU A 654 -8.33 21.30 15.95
N LEU A 655 -7.42 21.53 16.92
CA LEU A 655 -7.15 20.58 18.01
C LEU A 655 -8.32 20.38 18.97
N SER A 656 -9.39 21.18 18.86
CA SER A 656 -10.68 20.88 19.50
C SER A 656 -11.25 19.51 19.08
N THR A 657 -10.83 18.99 17.92
CA THR A 657 -11.19 17.67 17.40
C THR A 657 -10.06 16.64 17.49
N GLY A 658 -8.91 16.99 18.09
CA GLY A 658 -7.73 16.13 18.09
C GLY A 658 -8.00 14.77 18.73
N THR A 659 -7.80 13.68 17.99
CA THR A 659 -8.17 12.32 18.42
C THR A 659 -7.00 11.57 19.03
N ASP A 660 -5.81 11.73 18.45
CA ASP A 660 -4.62 10.93 18.75
C ASP A 660 -3.32 11.68 18.42
N LEU A 661 -2.19 11.29 19.03
CA LEU A 661 -0.87 11.84 18.76
C LEU A 661 0.24 10.78 18.73
N SER A 662 1.32 11.08 18.01
CA SER A 662 2.53 10.26 18.06
C SER A 662 3.78 11.13 17.96
N ILE A 663 4.83 10.75 18.69
CA ILE A 663 6.11 11.47 18.69
C ILE A 663 7.19 10.57 18.08
N ASN A 664 7.56 10.86 16.84
CA ASN A 664 8.57 10.09 16.11
C ASN A 664 9.54 11.04 15.38
N ASP A 665 10.82 10.69 15.29
CA ASP A 665 11.87 11.52 14.65
C ASP A 665 11.90 12.99 15.11
N LEU A 666 11.62 13.25 16.39
CA LEU A 666 11.50 14.60 16.98
C LEU A 666 10.34 15.44 16.44
N LYS A 667 9.47 14.85 15.61
CA LYS A 667 8.26 15.45 15.08
C LYS A 667 7.06 15.03 15.93
N ILE A 668 6.07 15.92 15.98
CA ILE A 668 4.80 15.70 16.66
C ILE A 668 3.76 15.48 15.56
N TYR A 669 3.20 14.29 15.50
CA TYR A 669 2.08 13.92 14.63
C TYR A 669 0.80 14.03 15.44
N VAL A 670 -0.26 14.58 14.85
CA VAL A 670 -1.56 14.69 15.49
C VAL A 670 -2.66 14.43 14.46
N LEU A 671 -3.63 13.59 14.81
CA LEU A 671 -4.86 13.45 14.06
C LEU A 671 -5.91 14.46 14.54
N ALA A 672 -6.51 15.20 13.62
CA ALA A 672 -7.59 16.16 13.87
C ALA A 672 -8.31 16.53 12.56
N ASP A 673 -9.39 17.30 12.64
CA ASP A 673 -10.04 17.98 11.50
C ASP A 673 -9.15 19.14 11.00
N ILE A 674 -8.00 18.79 10.43
CA ILE A 674 -6.97 19.70 9.94
C ILE A 674 -6.35 19.16 8.65
N MET A 675 -6.18 20.02 7.65
CA MET A 675 -5.60 19.64 6.35
C MET A 675 -6.26 18.37 5.77
N GLN A 676 -5.53 17.27 5.57
CA GLN A 676 -6.08 15.98 5.11
C GLN A 676 -6.42 15.01 6.26
N GLY A 677 -6.47 15.47 7.51
CA GLY A 677 -6.70 14.67 8.72
C GLY A 677 -5.46 14.46 9.60
N LEU A 678 -4.29 14.83 9.10
CA LEU A 678 -3.01 14.73 9.79
C LEU A 678 -2.35 16.11 9.87
N TYR A 679 -1.82 16.45 11.03
CA TYR A 679 -0.90 17.55 11.22
C TYR A 679 0.43 17.04 11.75
N ARG A 680 1.53 17.55 11.20
CA ARG A 680 2.88 17.24 11.67
C ARG A 680 3.65 18.52 11.94
N ALA A 681 4.22 18.62 13.13
CA ALA A 681 5.07 19.74 13.52
C ALA A 681 6.50 19.29 13.84
N LEU A 682 7.47 20.10 13.38
CA LEU A 682 8.86 20.05 13.80
C LEU A 682 9.23 21.39 14.43
N ASN A 683 9.76 21.40 15.65
CA ASN A 683 10.11 22.64 16.37
C ASN A 683 8.96 23.67 16.48
N ASN A 684 7.72 23.20 16.59
CA ASN A 684 6.50 24.01 16.61
C ASN A 684 6.18 24.73 15.28
N GLU A 685 6.85 24.38 14.19
CA GLU A 685 6.52 24.81 12.84
C GLU A 685 5.76 23.71 12.10
N ASN A 686 4.81 24.11 11.26
CA ASN A 686 4.09 23.19 10.39
C ASN A 686 5.05 22.59 9.35
N ASP A 687 5.18 21.26 9.36
CA ASP A 687 5.91 20.46 8.39
C ASP A 687 5.02 19.29 7.95
N THR A 688 3.73 19.56 7.74
CA THR A 688 2.73 18.54 7.39
C THR A 688 2.91 18.09 5.94
N PRO A 689 3.15 16.79 5.69
CA PRO A 689 3.28 16.28 4.33
C PRO A 689 1.92 16.13 3.65
N GLN A 690 1.89 16.20 2.32
CA GLN A 690 0.71 15.85 1.54
C GLN A 690 0.50 14.33 1.54
N LEU A 691 -0.70 13.86 1.87
CA LEU A 691 -1.05 12.45 1.75
C LEU A 691 -1.42 12.16 0.28
N LEU A 692 -0.71 11.22 -0.36
CA LEU A 692 -0.97 10.80 -1.74
C LEU A 692 -1.64 9.42 -1.78
N GLY A 693 -2.46 9.17 -2.80
CA GLY A 693 -3.19 7.91 -2.96
C GLY A 693 -4.59 7.89 -2.33
N LEU A 694 -5.03 9.03 -1.78
CA LEU A 694 -6.42 9.30 -1.46
C LEU A 694 -7.18 9.74 -2.72
N ASP A 695 -8.49 9.52 -2.75
CA ASP A 695 -9.37 9.98 -3.82
C ASP A 695 -9.58 11.50 -3.77
N GLN A 696 -10.06 12.08 -4.88
CA GLN A 696 -10.23 13.53 -4.95
C GLN A 696 -11.25 14.03 -3.91
N GLY A 697 -10.78 14.91 -3.02
CA GLY A 697 -11.60 15.47 -1.93
C GLY A 697 -11.69 14.58 -0.70
N GLU A 698 -11.14 13.36 -0.74
CA GLU A 698 -11.06 12.47 0.41
C GLU A 698 -10.09 13.03 1.47
N ASN A 699 -10.48 12.86 2.73
CA ASN A 699 -9.72 13.30 3.89
C ASN A 699 -9.91 12.31 5.05
N LEU A 700 -9.08 12.47 6.08
CA LEU A 700 -9.05 11.63 7.28
C LEU A 700 -9.48 12.41 8.52
N HIS A 701 -10.38 13.39 8.40
CA HIS A 701 -10.85 14.22 9.53
C HIS A 701 -11.56 13.41 10.63
N GLN A 702 -12.06 12.22 10.27
CA GLN A 702 -12.74 11.30 11.19
C GLN A 702 -11.88 10.11 11.60
N ALA A 703 -10.57 10.16 11.33
CA ALA A 703 -9.63 9.15 11.78
C ALA A 703 -9.52 9.13 13.30
N THR A 704 -9.46 7.91 13.87
CA THR A 704 -9.59 7.71 15.32
C THR A 704 -8.29 7.35 16.01
N ALA A 705 -7.34 6.73 15.29
CA ALA A 705 -6.08 6.23 15.83
C ALA A 705 -4.97 6.25 14.76
N MET A 706 -3.74 6.37 15.22
CA MET A 706 -2.53 6.42 14.41
C MET A 706 -1.37 5.74 15.13
N PHE A 707 -0.61 4.98 14.36
CA PHE A 707 0.68 4.47 14.81
C PHE A 707 1.78 4.94 13.88
N VAL A 708 2.93 5.34 14.41
CA VAL A 708 4.07 5.80 13.60
C VAL A 708 5.30 5.01 13.99
N ASP A 709 5.87 4.28 13.02
CA ASP A 709 7.13 3.57 13.19
C ASP A 709 8.28 4.25 12.41
N GLU A 710 9.41 3.56 12.27
CA GLU A 710 10.58 4.06 11.55
C GLU A 710 10.32 4.31 10.06
N VAL A 711 9.35 3.63 9.45
CA VAL A 711 9.11 3.57 8.00
C VAL A 711 7.70 4.00 7.61
N TYR A 712 6.69 3.71 8.42
CA TYR A 712 5.28 3.90 8.06
C TYR A 712 4.50 4.74 9.07
N VAL A 713 3.47 5.40 8.56
CA VAL A 713 2.38 6.01 9.33
C VAL A 713 1.12 5.20 9.04
N TYR A 714 0.56 4.57 10.07
CA TYR A 714 -0.69 3.83 10.00
C TYR A 714 -1.80 4.73 10.53
N ILE A 715 -2.94 4.82 9.84
CA ILE A 715 -4.08 5.65 10.24
C ILE A 715 -5.37 4.83 10.13
N ALA A 716 -6.11 4.75 11.23
CA ALA A 716 -7.41 4.09 11.29
C ALA A 716 -8.52 5.03 10.82
N ASP A 717 -9.28 4.59 9.82
CA ASP A 717 -10.41 5.29 9.24
C ASP A 717 -11.66 4.41 9.35
N PRO A 718 -12.34 4.44 10.52
CA PRO A 718 -13.49 3.57 10.77
C PRO A 718 -14.72 3.94 9.92
N VAL A 719 -14.78 5.16 9.37
CA VAL A 719 -15.88 5.61 8.50
C VAL A 719 -15.89 4.81 7.21
N ASN A 720 -14.70 4.58 6.65
CA ASN A 720 -14.51 3.73 5.49
C ASN A 720 -14.12 2.28 5.87
N LYS A 721 -14.23 1.89 7.15
CA LYS A 721 -13.90 0.56 7.69
C LYS A 721 -12.53 0.05 7.23
N ARG A 722 -11.49 0.88 7.38
CA ARG A 722 -10.15 0.55 6.89
C ARG A 722 -9.02 1.12 7.74
N ILE A 723 -7.82 0.65 7.46
CA ILE A 723 -6.57 1.18 8.02
C ILE A 723 -5.62 1.48 6.87
N LEU A 724 -5.24 2.75 6.72
CA LEU A 724 -4.34 3.24 5.69
C LEU A 724 -2.90 3.17 6.18
N VAL A 725 -1.98 2.78 5.31
CA VAL A 725 -0.54 2.73 5.61
C VAL A 725 0.19 3.61 4.62
N PHE A 726 0.84 4.65 5.12
CA PHE A 726 1.61 5.60 4.32
C PHE A 726 3.10 5.41 4.54
N VAL A 727 3.91 5.56 3.48
CA VAL A 727 5.37 5.64 3.60
C VAL A 727 5.74 6.98 4.23
N LYS A 728 6.53 6.95 5.31
CA LYS A 728 7.00 8.16 5.98
C LYS A 728 8.00 8.90 5.09
N ASP A 729 7.71 10.17 4.82
CA ASP A 729 8.58 11.06 4.04
C ASP A 729 8.48 12.52 4.56
N VAL A 730 9.24 13.42 3.97
CA VAL A 730 9.29 14.85 4.34
C VAL A 730 8.16 15.63 3.69
N GLU A 731 8.06 15.68 2.36
CA GLU A 731 7.08 16.54 1.68
C GLU A 731 5.75 15.83 1.35
N THR A 732 5.82 14.55 0.99
CA THR A 732 4.66 13.77 0.54
C THR A 732 4.67 12.39 1.14
N MET A 733 3.57 11.93 1.71
CA MET A 733 3.41 10.57 2.23
C MET A 733 2.57 9.73 1.26
N PRO A 734 3.19 8.92 0.38
CA PRO A 734 2.46 8.09 -0.54
C PRO A 734 1.83 6.88 0.16
N LEU A 735 0.61 6.55 -0.24
CA LEU A 735 -0.08 5.34 0.21
C LEU A 735 0.72 4.10 -0.19
N LYS A 736 1.09 3.31 0.81
CA LYS A 736 1.71 2.01 0.65
C LYS A 736 0.66 0.94 0.39
N ALA A 737 -0.36 0.89 1.24
CA ALA A 737 -1.49 -0.04 1.13
C ALA A 737 -2.64 0.40 2.06
N GLN A 738 -3.80 -0.21 1.92
CA GLN A 738 -4.92 -0.05 2.85
C GLN A 738 -5.55 -1.40 3.21
N TYR A 739 -5.67 -1.70 4.49
CA TYR A 739 -6.43 -2.86 4.97
C TYR A 739 -7.91 -2.49 4.97
N GLN A 740 -8.68 -3.04 4.04
CA GLN A 740 -10.10 -2.74 3.88
C GLN A 740 -10.93 -3.91 4.39
N TYR A 741 -11.80 -3.67 5.35
CA TYR A 741 -12.75 -4.70 5.76
C TYR A 741 -13.81 -4.93 4.70
N LYS A 742 -14.01 -6.19 4.31
CA LYS A 742 -15.00 -6.65 3.31
C LYS A 742 -15.81 -7.86 3.79
N GLY A 743 -15.70 -8.20 5.08
CA GLY A 743 -16.43 -9.29 5.68
C GLY A 743 -17.93 -9.02 5.87
N PRO A 744 -18.70 -10.05 6.26
CA PRO A 744 -20.16 -9.97 6.39
C PRO A 744 -20.65 -9.23 7.64
N ASP A 745 -19.81 -9.06 8.66
CA ASP A 745 -20.18 -8.36 9.89
C ASP A 745 -19.95 -6.84 9.77
N ASP A 746 -21.03 -6.08 9.66
CA ASP A 746 -20.96 -4.63 9.52
C ASP A 746 -20.37 -3.89 10.73
N GLY A 747 -20.28 -4.54 11.90
CA GLY A 747 -19.71 -3.94 13.12
C GLY A 747 -18.18 -3.92 13.13
N THR A 748 -17.53 -4.79 12.36
CA THR A 748 -16.06 -4.88 12.33
C THR A 748 -15.47 -3.67 11.59
N PHE A 749 -14.42 -3.09 12.18
CA PHE A 749 -13.73 -1.86 11.78
C PHE A 749 -14.60 -0.60 11.84
N ALA A 750 -15.79 -0.66 12.44
CA ALA A 750 -16.68 0.48 12.58
C ALA A 750 -16.38 1.33 13.83
N ASN A 751 -15.59 0.83 14.79
CA ASN A 751 -15.27 1.51 16.04
C ASN A 751 -13.81 1.25 16.46
N ILE A 752 -12.87 1.48 15.54
CA ILE A 752 -11.45 1.35 15.81
C ILE A 752 -11.03 2.43 16.82
N LYS A 753 -10.51 2.00 17.97
CA LYS A 753 -10.07 2.87 19.07
C LYS A 753 -8.57 3.10 19.09
N GLU A 754 -7.81 2.08 18.73
CA GLU A 754 -6.34 2.12 18.70
C GLU A 754 -5.77 1.07 17.73
N ILE A 755 -4.60 1.35 17.15
CA ILE A 755 -3.85 0.44 16.28
C ILE A 755 -2.37 0.40 16.66
N ILE A 756 -1.74 -0.79 16.57
CA ILE A 756 -0.29 -0.93 16.82
C ILE A 756 0.34 -1.87 15.82
N ALA A 757 1.36 -1.40 15.12
CA ALA A 757 2.15 -2.24 14.24
C ALA A 757 3.41 -2.78 14.95
N ASP A 758 3.54 -4.10 15.02
CA ASP A 758 4.76 -4.78 15.44
C ASP A 758 5.43 -5.43 14.23
N ARG A 759 6.35 -4.70 13.62
CA ARG A 759 7.15 -5.19 12.48
C ARG A 759 8.04 -6.38 12.83
N SER A 760 8.41 -6.55 14.11
CA SER A 760 9.28 -7.65 14.53
C SER A 760 8.55 -8.99 14.52
N SER A 761 7.25 -8.98 14.84
CA SER A 761 6.36 -10.15 14.72
C SER A 761 5.59 -10.19 13.40
N GLY A 762 5.62 -9.12 12.61
CA GLY A 762 4.91 -9.00 11.34
C GLY A 762 3.39 -8.86 11.51
N LYS A 763 2.95 -8.24 12.60
CA LYS A 763 1.53 -8.13 12.97
C LYS A 763 1.10 -6.68 13.16
N LEU A 764 -0.14 -6.38 12.77
CA LEU A 764 -0.87 -5.17 13.11
C LEU A 764 -2.00 -5.56 14.06
N PHE A 765 -2.02 -4.96 15.24
CA PHE A 765 -3.09 -5.13 16.23
C PHE A 765 -4.08 -3.99 16.11
N VAL A 766 -5.37 -4.31 16.16
CA VAL A 766 -6.46 -3.35 16.00
C VAL A 766 -7.43 -3.53 17.16
N LEU A 767 -7.53 -2.54 18.05
CA LEU A 767 -8.59 -2.49 19.04
C LEU A 767 -9.84 -1.90 18.38
N ASP A 768 -10.87 -2.72 18.18
CA ASP A 768 -12.14 -2.34 17.58
C ASP A 768 -13.29 -2.71 18.53
N GLY A 769 -14.02 -1.69 19.01
CA GLY A 769 -15.05 -1.87 20.03
C GLY A 769 -14.51 -2.45 21.34
N THR A 770 -14.72 -3.75 21.56
CA THR A 770 -14.24 -4.50 22.74
C THR A 770 -13.23 -5.59 22.40
N ALA A 771 -12.95 -5.80 21.12
CA ALA A 771 -12.10 -6.86 20.62
C ALA A 771 -10.79 -6.32 20.09
N VAL A 772 -9.73 -7.13 20.23
CA VAL A 772 -8.44 -6.90 19.58
C VAL A 772 -8.29 -7.91 18.46
N PHE A 773 -8.14 -7.43 17.24
CA PHE A 773 -7.85 -8.24 16.06
C PHE A 773 -6.35 -8.20 15.73
N GLU A 774 -5.85 -9.25 15.08
CA GLU A 774 -4.52 -9.28 14.48
C GLU A 774 -4.59 -9.43 12.96
N LEU A 775 -3.88 -8.55 12.26
CA LEU A 775 -3.72 -8.57 10.80
C LEU A 775 -2.24 -8.83 10.43
N PRO A 776 -1.97 -9.56 9.34
CA PRO A 776 -0.61 -9.80 8.89
C PRO A 776 -0.03 -8.58 8.15
N LEU A 777 1.16 -8.12 8.55
CA LEU A 777 1.88 -7.05 7.85
C LEU A 777 2.51 -7.50 6.53
N ALA A 778 2.62 -8.81 6.28
CA ALA A 778 3.20 -9.36 5.05
C ALA A 778 2.45 -8.88 3.78
N GLY A 779 1.17 -8.51 3.89
CA GLY A 779 0.40 -7.96 2.77
C GLY A 779 0.97 -6.63 2.24
N LEU A 780 1.77 -5.90 3.02
CA LEU A 780 2.46 -4.69 2.56
C LEU A 780 3.51 -4.96 1.48
N GLU A 781 4.00 -6.20 1.36
CA GLU A 781 4.98 -6.59 0.33
C GLU A 781 4.37 -6.75 -1.06
N ASN A 782 3.04 -6.78 -1.16
CA ASN A 782 2.32 -6.92 -2.43
C ASN A 782 2.37 -5.66 -3.32
N PHE A 783 2.78 -4.52 -2.76
CA PHE A 783 2.73 -3.20 -3.40
C PHE A 783 4.06 -2.46 -3.30
#